data_AF-A0A8G1VU25-F1
#
_entry.id   AF-A0A8G1VU25-F1
#
_cell.length_a   1.000
_cell.length_b   1.000
_cell.length_c   1.000
_cell.angle_alpha   90.00
_cell.angle_beta   90.00
_cell.angle_gamma   90.00
#
_symmetry.space_group_name_H-M   'P 1'
#
loop_
_entity.id
_entity.type
_entity.pdbx_description
1 polymer ?
#
loop_
_entity_poly.entity_id
_entity_poly.type
_entity_poly.pdbx_seq_one_letter_code
_entity_poly.pdbx_strand_id
1 'polypeptide(L)'
;MPHSHAPKKVAIIGAGPSGLVTAKTLLHNAPGGFFLPTIFEKTTRIGGLWACPATDGADTALHQAQTQTQTQTQTRRKTRGFVNPAMRTNLSRYTVAFSDLGWESVLGEGDEVPMFPEARQVRRYLDTYAERFLLREGAGVVRLGCEVVRVERGDFGVGWVVEWVQGGDDTGTRTERFDYLVVASGYFARPVGLDIPISGFEGEMVHSSAVQEMEDVQGLLDRVRVGGSGDADADVDAGGKLVVVGGSMSGVEAASAVALHLSSSSSSSSTPGHAPLEVHHICSRPFWMVPTYLPHTSPDQEAPGTAVNFLPLDLVFYDRARRPPGQIEYAVGPLAPDQISRSNAWFRQLLGSEYARIGSFGVCPEDSELQPSWVAIGNDYAEYVRAGAVKVTIGRVAHLSSSNDRARARVGISLPTGESSILDNVAAIILATGFTPRDSLAFLPPSILSTLEYAPDDAFIPLILDNKGTSHSEIPDLGFVGFYRGPYWGVMEMQARSLAARWSRSPAEQSRQDRSPTLAKETGPETDREKLRRLRHQTKHRSQFPMGDYVGLMESFARELGIPRLPIPDPTPNPNPDSDSDSASDQQRPLLDPVIPARYPYLSASASSAGPDNPTKTLSSLATTLSPTPSTVSTGEAPTATAIFRALHGAWHFSRTTTTTTTRPHKNEPSASLSEPEPLDTKTESPTTGSALFKPRYTTLPGYEREYLYTEIETETETNPKPQGQPPSPPHQPETTGPSRSSDSNTTLEDGVKRSVYRLLGDGGGGSAFRDGNCDRGGGIHVWDWECDAGTDAGTGSGEGVEGDGGSGCQEGRVRAPPAERFSHGIQVSRASLGGGAFDGGDEHEPKDAGGSGSGRRWYGICGIGKNTDGWGGATWEYIFHLEGVSIIRWECVSAIELESGRKLARTLYLR
;
A
#
# COMPACT_ATOMS: atom_id res chain seq x y z
N MET A 1 -15.56 -22.01 48.28
CA MET A 1 -16.87 -22.19 47.63
C MET A 1 -16.86 -21.33 46.36
N PRO A 2 -16.73 -21.88 45.14
CA PRO A 2 -16.91 -21.08 43.94
C PRO A 2 -18.40 -20.81 43.75
N HIS A 3 -18.78 -19.57 43.46
CA HIS A 3 -20.18 -19.17 43.31
C HIS A 3 -20.86 -19.94 42.16
N SER A 4 -21.93 -20.67 42.51
CA SER A 4 -22.74 -21.50 41.61
C SER A 4 -23.73 -20.68 40.78
N HIS A 5 -23.24 -19.81 39.89
CA HIS A 5 -24.08 -19.19 38.86
C HIS A 5 -23.78 -19.83 37.50
N ALA A 6 -24.84 -20.15 36.76
CA ALA A 6 -24.72 -20.59 35.37
C ALA A 6 -23.97 -19.53 34.54
N PRO A 7 -23.17 -19.94 33.54
CA PRO A 7 -22.41 -19.01 32.71
C PRO A 7 -23.35 -18.03 31.99
N LYS A 8 -22.92 -16.77 31.89
CA LYS A 8 -23.65 -15.70 31.20
C LYS A 8 -23.54 -15.86 29.70
N LYS A 9 -24.68 -16.01 29.03
CA LYS A 9 -24.74 -16.19 27.57
C LYS A 9 -24.50 -14.85 26.87
N VAL A 10 -23.58 -14.82 25.90
CA VAL A 10 -23.27 -13.61 25.13
C VAL A 10 -23.48 -13.87 23.64
N ALA A 11 -24.42 -13.15 23.00
CA ALA A 11 -24.57 -13.17 21.55
C ALA A 11 -23.59 -12.19 20.92
N ILE A 12 -22.83 -12.63 19.92
CA ILE A 12 -21.88 -11.81 19.17
C ILE A 12 -22.31 -11.85 17.71
N ILE A 13 -22.60 -10.69 17.11
CA ILE A 13 -23.09 -10.63 15.73
C ILE A 13 -21.92 -10.36 14.79
N GLY A 14 -21.51 -11.35 13.99
CA GLY A 14 -20.41 -11.29 13.01
C GLY A 14 -19.14 -12.04 13.43
N ALA A 15 -18.56 -12.82 12.51
CA ALA A 15 -17.29 -13.55 12.68
C ALA A 15 -16.11 -12.89 11.93
N GLY A 16 -16.10 -11.56 11.87
CA GLY A 16 -14.90 -10.80 11.48
C GLY A 16 -13.88 -10.66 12.63
N PRO A 17 -12.78 -9.91 12.44
CA PRO A 17 -11.75 -9.69 13.46
C PRO A 17 -12.33 -9.29 14.83
N SER A 18 -13.29 -8.35 14.84
CA SER A 18 -14.00 -7.92 16.05
C SER A 18 -14.70 -9.04 16.81
N GLY A 19 -15.42 -9.91 16.10
CA GLY A 19 -16.19 -10.99 16.72
C GLY A 19 -15.30 -12.07 17.29
N LEU A 20 -14.25 -12.44 16.54
CA LEU A 20 -13.28 -13.45 16.97
C LEU A 20 -12.53 -13.02 18.22
N VAL A 21 -11.99 -11.80 18.25
CA VAL A 21 -11.26 -11.31 19.43
C VAL A 21 -12.18 -11.12 20.63
N THR A 22 -13.45 -10.76 20.40
CA THR A 22 -14.46 -10.67 21.47
C THR A 22 -14.74 -12.03 22.08
N ALA A 23 -15.07 -13.04 21.26
CA ALA A 23 -15.35 -14.38 21.77
C ALA A 23 -14.14 -14.97 22.49
N LYS A 24 -12.95 -14.82 21.90
CA LYS A 24 -11.71 -15.26 22.51
C LYS A 24 -11.51 -14.61 23.87
N THR A 25 -11.65 -13.29 23.94
CA THR A 25 -11.46 -12.54 25.20
C THR A 25 -12.43 -12.99 26.28
N LEU A 26 -13.70 -13.20 25.94
CA LEU A 26 -14.74 -13.66 26.89
C LEU A 26 -14.50 -15.09 27.36
N LEU A 27 -13.98 -15.98 26.51
CA LEU A 27 -13.68 -17.36 26.86
C LEU A 27 -12.42 -17.49 27.71
N HIS A 28 -11.34 -16.84 27.30
CA HIS A 28 -9.98 -17.14 27.78
C HIS A 28 -9.42 -16.10 28.75
N ASN A 29 -9.98 -14.90 28.79
CA ASN A 29 -9.38 -13.77 29.51
C ASN A 29 -10.31 -13.08 30.49
N ALA A 30 -11.58 -13.48 30.53
CA ALA A 30 -12.49 -13.21 31.63
C ALA A 30 -12.34 -14.27 32.73
N PRO A 31 -12.93 -14.09 33.93
CA PRO A 31 -12.99 -15.13 34.94
C PRO A 31 -13.51 -16.45 34.34
N GLY A 32 -12.75 -17.54 34.50
CA GLY A 32 -13.01 -18.81 33.82
C GLY A 32 -14.43 -19.32 34.05
N GLY A 33 -15.11 -19.69 32.97
CA GLY A 33 -16.49 -20.19 33.00
C GLY A 33 -17.55 -19.13 33.31
N PHE A 34 -17.20 -17.84 33.36
CA PHE A 34 -18.18 -16.77 33.61
C PHE A 34 -19.06 -16.49 32.38
N PHE A 35 -18.48 -16.52 31.18
CA PHE A 35 -19.20 -16.25 29.93
C PHE A 35 -19.33 -17.50 29.06
N LEU A 36 -20.41 -17.55 28.28
CA LEU A 36 -20.65 -18.51 27.21
C LEU A 36 -20.98 -17.74 25.92
N PRO A 37 -19.97 -17.33 25.13
CA PRO A 37 -20.19 -16.58 23.91
C PRO A 37 -20.69 -17.48 22.76
N THR A 38 -21.50 -16.90 21.88
CA THR A 38 -21.96 -17.49 20.64
C THR A 38 -21.90 -16.45 19.54
N ILE A 39 -21.08 -16.69 18.52
CA ILE A 39 -20.97 -15.88 17.32
C ILE A 39 -22.01 -16.36 16.30
N PHE A 40 -22.78 -15.43 15.75
CA PHE A 40 -23.65 -15.63 14.60
C PHE A 40 -23.04 -14.95 13.38
N GLU A 41 -22.74 -15.71 12.34
CA GLU A 41 -22.16 -15.21 11.09
C GLU A 41 -23.06 -15.57 9.91
N LYS A 42 -23.50 -14.55 9.17
CA LYS A 42 -24.43 -14.72 8.05
C LYS A 42 -23.84 -15.53 6.89
N THR A 43 -22.54 -15.46 6.68
CA THR A 43 -21.84 -16.19 5.63
C THR A 43 -21.39 -17.57 6.10
N THR A 44 -20.97 -18.42 5.17
CA THR A 44 -20.44 -19.76 5.49
C THR A 44 -18.95 -19.75 5.85
N ARG A 45 -18.35 -18.58 6.12
CA ARG A 45 -16.90 -18.43 6.36
C ARG A 45 -16.64 -17.40 7.45
N ILE A 46 -15.50 -17.57 8.12
CA ILE A 46 -14.94 -16.61 9.06
C ILE A 46 -14.15 -15.54 8.28
N GLY A 47 -14.01 -14.34 8.86
CA GLY A 47 -13.11 -13.30 8.36
C GLY A 47 -13.79 -11.98 8.03
N GLY A 48 -15.12 -11.95 7.92
CA GLY A 48 -15.88 -10.75 7.58
C GLY A 48 -15.43 -10.14 6.25
N LEU A 49 -14.99 -8.88 6.27
CA LEU A 49 -14.43 -8.20 5.08
C LEU A 49 -13.27 -8.96 4.43
N TRP A 50 -12.49 -9.70 5.24
CA TRP A 50 -11.33 -10.47 4.80
C TRP A 50 -11.66 -11.90 4.38
N ALA A 51 -12.94 -12.31 4.37
CA ALA A 51 -13.38 -13.65 3.97
C ALA A 51 -13.32 -13.85 2.44
N CYS A 52 -12.20 -13.50 1.83
CA CYS A 52 -11.96 -13.68 0.40
C CYS A 52 -12.04 -15.17 0.03
N PRO A 53 -12.69 -15.54 -1.10
CA PRO A 53 -12.72 -16.93 -1.55
C PRO A 53 -11.31 -17.51 -1.61
N ALA A 54 -11.14 -18.73 -1.12
CA ALA A 54 -9.91 -19.48 -1.29
C ALA A 54 -9.62 -19.63 -2.79
N THR A 55 -8.66 -18.87 -3.31
CA THR A 55 -7.85 -19.33 -4.46
C THR A 55 -6.72 -20.20 -3.92
N ASP A 56 -7.05 -21.15 -3.03
CA ASP A 56 -6.09 -22.13 -2.55
C ASP A 56 -5.95 -23.17 -3.68
N GLY A 57 -5.14 -22.82 -4.67
CA GLY A 57 -4.96 -23.62 -5.88
C GLY A 57 -4.24 -22.83 -6.97
N ALA A 58 -2.92 -22.73 -6.84
CA ALA A 58 -2.03 -22.34 -7.94
C ALA A 58 -2.06 -23.31 -9.14
N ASP A 59 -2.91 -24.35 -9.14
CA ASP A 59 -2.98 -25.36 -10.21
C ASP A 59 -4.30 -25.41 -11.00
N THR A 60 -5.24 -24.47 -10.85
CA THR A 60 -6.50 -24.50 -11.65
C THR A 60 -6.75 -23.30 -12.56
N ALA A 61 -5.92 -22.25 -12.50
CA ALA A 61 -6.03 -21.12 -13.42
C ALA A 61 -5.52 -21.44 -14.85
N LEU A 62 -4.65 -22.45 -15.00
CA LEU A 62 -4.02 -22.82 -16.28
C LEU A 62 -4.86 -23.77 -17.16
N HIS A 63 -6.08 -24.16 -16.77
CA HIS A 63 -6.91 -25.10 -17.56
C HIS A 63 -8.34 -24.63 -17.88
N GLN A 64 -8.69 -23.36 -17.62
CA GLN A 64 -10.04 -22.83 -17.94
C GLN A 64 -10.00 -21.53 -18.77
N ALA A 65 -8.95 -21.33 -19.56
CA ALA A 65 -8.82 -20.17 -20.44
C ALA A 65 -9.45 -20.35 -21.84
N GLN A 66 -10.03 -21.51 -22.18
CA GLN A 66 -10.43 -21.77 -23.58
C GLN A 66 -11.91 -21.97 -23.88
N THR A 67 -12.82 -21.87 -22.91
CA THR A 67 -14.27 -21.85 -23.22
C THR A 67 -15.03 -21.11 -22.14
N GLN A 68 -15.17 -19.78 -22.26
CA GLN A 68 -16.02 -18.99 -21.36
C GLN A 68 -17.15 -18.34 -22.15
N THR A 69 -18.37 -18.80 -21.90
CA THR A 69 -19.62 -18.15 -22.35
C THR A 69 -20.01 -17.05 -21.35
N GLN A 70 -20.58 -15.95 -21.86
CA GLN A 70 -20.99 -14.73 -21.11
C GLN A 70 -21.85 -14.97 -19.85
N THR A 71 -22.47 -16.15 -19.70
CA THR A 71 -23.28 -16.52 -18.54
C THR A 71 -22.46 -16.88 -17.29
N GLN A 72 -21.20 -17.34 -17.40
CA GLN A 72 -20.39 -17.72 -16.24
C GLN A 72 -19.68 -16.54 -15.55
N THR A 73 -19.40 -15.45 -16.28
CA THR A 73 -18.80 -14.22 -15.75
C THR A 73 -19.75 -13.47 -14.80
N GLN A 74 -21.06 -13.53 -15.02
CA GLN A 74 -22.05 -12.94 -14.10
C GLN A 74 -22.17 -13.70 -12.77
N THR A 75 -22.08 -15.03 -12.78
CA THR A 75 -22.10 -15.86 -11.56
C THR A 75 -20.85 -15.68 -10.72
N ARG A 76 -19.66 -15.55 -11.35
CA ARG A 76 -18.38 -15.30 -10.64
C ARG A 76 -18.38 -13.95 -9.92
N ARG A 77 -18.99 -12.92 -10.53
CA ARG A 77 -19.11 -11.57 -9.97
C ARG A 77 -20.03 -11.51 -8.74
N LYS A 78 -21.09 -12.33 -8.69
CA LYS A 78 -22.02 -12.40 -7.54
C LYS A 78 -21.43 -13.03 -6.27
N THR A 79 -20.37 -13.82 -6.40
CA THR A 79 -19.70 -14.52 -5.29
C THR A 79 -18.42 -13.83 -4.78
N ARG A 80 -18.02 -12.72 -5.39
CA ARG A 80 -16.78 -12.01 -5.05
C ARG A 80 -17.06 -10.97 -3.96
N GLY A 81 -16.27 -11.01 -2.88
CA GLY A 81 -16.38 -10.04 -1.78
C GLY A 81 -15.94 -8.63 -2.19
N PHE A 82 -15.97 -7.68 -1.24
CA PHE A 82 -15.57 -6.29 -1.49
C PHE A 82 -14.05 -6.06 -1.58
N VAL A 83 -13.24 -7.12 -1.40
CA VAL A 83 -11.79 -7.05 -1.31
C VAL A 83 -11.17 -8.06 -2.28
N ASN A 84 -10.15 -7.59 -3.03
CA ASN A 84 -9.30 -8.44 -3.84
C ASN A 84 -8.39 -9.30 -2.94
N PRO A 85 -8.33 -10.64 -3.13
CA PRO A 85 -7.44 -11.52 -2.36
C PRO A 85 -5.96 -11.12 -2.33
N ALA A 86 -5.46 -10.49 -3.41
CA ALA A 86 -4.07 -10.04 -3.56
C ALA A 86 -3.83 -8.59 -3.06
N MET A 87 -4.89 -7.88 -2.64
CA MET A 87 -4.74 -6.53 -2.07
C MET A 87 -3.96 -6.60 -0.75
N ARG A 88 -2.95 -5.74 -0.61
CA ARG A 88 -2.13 -5.63 0.60
C ARG A 88 -2.80 -4.76 1.67
N THR A 89 -2.47 -5.00 2.93
CA THR A 89 -2.88 -4.13 4.02
C THR A 89 -2.18 -2.77 3.93
N ASN A 90 -2.90 -1.71 4.28
CA ASN A 90 -2.32 -0.36 4.34
C ASN A 90 -1.42 -0.13 5.57
N LEU A 91 -1.45 -1.03 6.55
CA LEU A 91 -0.64 -0.97 7.77
C LEU A 91 0.20 -2.24 7.87
N SER A 92 1.31 -2.16 8.62
CA SER A 92 2.25 -3.27 8.73
C SER A 92 1.65 -4.46 9.49
N ARG A 93 2.28 -5.62 9.30
CA ARG A 93 2.01 -6.84 10.07
C ARG A 93 2.08 -6.62 11.59
N TYR A 94 2.78 -5.59 12.08
CA TYR A 94 2.86 -5.32 13.52
C TYR A 94 1.58 -4.73 14.10
N THR A 95 0.81 -3.97 13.31
CA THR A 95 -0.44 -3.33 13.78
C THR A 95 -1.69 -4.05 13.28
N VAL A 96 -1.59 -4.78 12.16
CA VAL A 96 -2.62 -5.72 11.69
C VAL A 96 -2.41 -7.08 12.34
N ALA A 97 -2.47 -7.13 13.67
CA ALA A 97 -2.33 -8.34 14.47
C ALA A 97 -3.08 -8.19 15.80
N PHE A 98 -3.30 -9.30 16.49
CA PHE A 98 -3.72 -9.33 17.89
C PHE A 98 -2.50 -9.57 18.78
N SER A 99 -2.57 -9.15 20.04
CA SER A 99 -1.41 -9.17 20.93
C SER A 99 -0.80 -10.56 21.18
N ASP A 100 -1.54 -11.62 20.90
CA ASP A 100 -1.24 -12.99 21.30
C ASP A 100 -1.20 -14.01 20.16
N LEU A 101 -1.17 -13.53 18.91
CA LEU A 101 -0.87 -14.34 17.73
C LEU A 101 0.06 -13.52 16.79
N GLY A 102 1.32 -13.94 16.70
CA GLY A 102 2.29 -13.30 15.80
C GLY A 102 2.14 -13.82 14.37
N TRP A 103 2.42 -13.00 13.35
CA TRP A 103 2.40 -13.46 11.96
C TRP A 103 3.42 -14.57 11.67
N GLU A 104 4.51 -14.59 12.43
CA GLU A 104 5.55 -15.62 12.36
C GLU A 104 5.00 -17.03 12.65
N SER A 105 4.00 -17.16 13.51
CA SER A 105 3.40 -18.47 13.83
C SER A 105 2.33 -18.91 12.84
N VAL A 106 1.78 -17.97 12.05
CA VAL A 106 0.71 -18.24 11.08
C VAL A 106 1.28 -18.73 9.74
N LEU A 107 2.35 -18.08 9.27
CA LEU A 107 2.94 -18.40 7.96
C LEU A 107 4.05 -19.46 8.06
N GLY A 108 4.63 -19.69 9.25
CA GLY A 108 5.56 -20.80 9.52
C GLY A 108 7.03 -20.40 9.54
N GLU A 109 7.89 -21.29 10.06
CA GLU A 109 9.35 -21.10 10.05
C GLU A 109 9.92 -21.52 8.68
N GLY A 110 10.29 -20.53 7.86
CA GLY A 110 10.82 -20.73 6.51
C GLY A 110 10.18 -19.80 5.46
N ASP A 111 8.95 -19.36 5.70
CA ASP A 111 8.27 -18.36 4.88
C ASP A 111 8.65 -16.95 5.34
N GLU A 112 9.10 -16.11 4.42
CA GLU A 112 9.32 -14.69 4.70
C GLU A 112 7.98 -13.99 4.95
N VAL A 113 7.81 -13.47 6.17
CA VAL A 113 6.57 -12.79 6.57
C VAL A 113 6.53 -11.41 5.90
N PRO A 114 5.57 -11.15 4.99
CA PRO A 114 5.49 -9.88 4.28
C PRO A 114 5.21 -8.73 5.25
N MET A 115 5.86 -7.58 5.03
CA MET A 115 5.65 -6.40 5.87
C MET A 115 4.21 -5.91 5.82
N PHE A 116 3.60 -5.95 4.63
CA PHE A 116 2.20 -5.63 4.38
C PHE A 116 1.50 -6.86 3.82
N PRO A 117 0.88 -7.70 4.68
CA PRO A 117 0.23 -8.93 4.26
C PRO A 117 -0.90 -8.71 3.26
N GLU A 118 -1.11 -9.68 2.37
CA GLU A 118 -2.25 -9.69 1.44
C GLU A 118 -3.54 -10.10 2.14
N ALA A 119 -4.69 -9.72 1.57
CA ALA A 119 -6.01 -10.05 2.11
C ALA A 119 -6.21 -11.57 2.30
N ARG A 120 -5.68 -12.40 1.39
CA ARG A 120 -5.68 -13.87 1.55
C ARG A 120 -4.86 -14.35 2.76
N GLN A 121 -3.76 -13.67 3.10
CA GLN A 121 -2.94 -13.98 4.26
C GLN A 121 -3.61 -13.49 5.54
N VAL A 122 -4.29 -12.34 5.52
CA VAL A 122 -5.15 -11.87 6.62
C VAL A 122 -6.28 -12.86 6.89
N ARG A 123 -6.89 -13.43 5.84
CA ARG A 123 -7.85 -14.53 6.00
C ARG A 123 -7.23 -15.71 6.73
N ARG A 124 -6.07 -16.20 6.27
CA ARG A 124 -5.35 -17.31 6.92
C ARG A 124 -5.03 -17.01 8.38
N TYR A 125 -4.62 -15.78 8.70
CA TYR A 125 -4.40 -15.34 10.08
C TYR A 125 -5.67 -15.50 10.93
N LEU A 126 -6.82 -15.05 10.43
CA LEU A 126 -8.10 -15.12 11.16
C LEU A 126 -8.61 -16.55 11.30
N ASP A 127 -8.43 -17.40 10.27
CA ASP A 127 -8.72 -18.83 10.32
C ASP A 127 -7.85 -19.50 11.40
N THR A 128 -6.53 -19.27 11.41
CA THR A 128 -5.62 -19.76 12.46
C THR A 128 -6.01 -19.27 13.85
N TYR A 129 -6.41 -18.00 13.99
CA TYR A 129 -6.86 -17.43 15.27
C TYR A 129 -8.12 -18.14 15.77
N ALA A 130 -9.11 -18.35 14.90
CA ALA A 130 -10.35 -19.04 15.23
C ALA A 130 -10.10 -20.52 15.59
N GLU A 131 -9.27 -21.22 14.81
CA GLU A 131 -8.86 -22.59 15.09
C GLU A 131 -8.19 -22.71 16.46
N ARG A 132 -7.26 -21.82 16.76
CA ARG A 132 -6.49 -21.85 18.01
C ARG A 132 -7.35 -21.62 19.24
N PHE A 133 -8.24 -20.63 19.19
CA PHE A 133 -8.92 -20.14 20.40
C PHE A 133 -10.40 -20.49 20.50
N LEU A 134 -11.09 -20.78 19.40
CA LEU A 134 -12.56 -20.90 19.39
C LEU A 134 -13.06 -22.28 18.97
N LEU A 135 -12.38 -22.96 18.04
CA LEU A 135 -12.89 -24.19 17.44
C LEU A 135 -12.40 -25.47 18.15
N ARG A 136 -11.23 -25.44 18.79
CA ARG A 136 -10.65 -26.63 19.46
C ARG A 136 -11.32 -27.02 20.78
N GLU A 137 -11.95 -26.08 21.48
CA GLU A 137 -12.47 -26.30 22.84
C GLU A 137 -13.99 -26.57 22.94
N GLY A 138 -14.70 -26.61 21.81
CA GLY A 138 -16.11 -27.00 21.78
C GLY A 138 -16.85 -26.51 20.53
N ALA A 139 -17.54 -27.43 19.87
CA ALA A 139 -18.19 -27.24 18.55
C ALA A 139 -19.43 -26.32 18.54
N GLY A 140 -19.47 -25.25 19.34
CA GLY A 140 -20.68 -24.41 19.50
C GLY A 140 -20.48 -22.89 19.57
N VAL A 141 -19.23 -22.41 19.61
CA VAL A 141 -18.95 -20.96 19.74
C VAL A 141 -19.28 -20.21 18.45
N VAL A 142 -18.99 -20.78 17.28
CA VAL A 142 -19.20 -20.10 15.99
C VAL A 142 -20.31 -20.79 15.20
N ARG A 143 -21.35 -20.03 14.85
CA ARG A 143 -22.47 -20.49 14.03
C ARG A 143 -22.44 -19.79 12.67
N LEU A 144 -21.96 -20.50 11.66
CA LEU A 144 -21.87 -20.03 10.28
C LEU A 144 -23.19 -20.22 9.53
N GLY A 145 -23.43 -19.39 8.52
CA GLY A 145 -24.69 -19.35 7.77
C GLY A 145 -25.88 -18.94 8.63
N CYS A 146 -25.67 -18.26 9.76
CA CYS A 146 -26.71 -17.81 10.67
C CYS A 146 -26.84 -16.29 10.59
N GLU A 147 -27.77 -15.80 9.78
CA GLU A 147 -28.05 -14.37 9.67
C GLU A 147 -29.01 -13.92 10.77
N VAL A 148 -28.53 -13.08 11.69
CA VAL A 148 -29.39 -12.43 12.68
C VAL A 148 -30.21 -11.36 11.99
N VAL A 149 -31.53 -11.57 11.99
CA VAL A 149 -32.49 -10.68 11.33
C VAL A 149 -33.17 -9.73 12.30
N ARG A 150 -33.22 -10.10 13.59
CA ARG A 150 -33.88 -9.30 14.61
C ARG A 150 -33.33 -9.60 16.00
N VAL A 151 -33.22 -8.58 16.83
CA VAL A 151 -33.02 -8.74 18.29
C VAL A 151 -34.07 -7.95 19.05
N GLU A 152 -34.47 -8.48 20.21
CA GLU A 152 -35.44 -7.85 21.10
C GLU A 152 -35.01 -7.95 22.55
N ARG A 153 -35.54 -7.06 23.38
CA ARG A 153 -35.41 -7.21 24.84
C ARG A 153 -36.15 -8.48 25.28
N GLY A 154 -35.54 -9.22 26.19
CA GLY A 154 -36.19 -10.35 26.84
C GLY A 154 -37.33 -9.94 27.76
N ASP A 155 -37.99 -10.94 28.35
CA ASP A 155 -39.12 -10.74 29.26
C ASP A 155 -38.75 -9.77 30.40
N PHE A 156 -39.66 -8.87 30.75
CA PHE A 156 -39.45 -7.81 31.74
C PHE A 156 -38.27 -6.86 31.43
N GLY A 157 -37.79 -6.82 30.18
CA GLY A 157 -36.70 -5.95 29.74
C GLY A 157 -35.29 -6.47 30.03
N VAL A 158 -35.16 -7.72 30.49
CA VAL A 158 -33.87 -8.31 30.88
C VAL A 158 -33.29 -9.16 29.75
N GLY A 159 -32.02 -8.89 29.40
CA GLY A 159 -31.30 -9.64 28.37
C GLY A 159 -31.89 -9.44 26.97
N TRP A 160 -31.57 -10.40 26.09
CA TRP A 160 -31.82 -10.31 24.67
C TRP A 160 -32.41 -11.60 24.12
N VAL A 161 -33.40 -11.48 23.23
CA VAL A 161 -33.87 -12.55 22.35
C VAL A 161 -33.25 -12.29 20.98
N VAL A 162 -32.46 -13.24 20.48
CA VAL A 162 -31.82 -13.16 19.16
C VAL A 162 -32.55 -14.08 18.21
N GLU A 163 -33.00 -13.53 17.09
CA GLU A 163 -33.67 -14.25 16.01
C GLU A 163 -32.78 -14.30 14.77
N TRP A 164 -32.60 -15.49 14.21
CA TRP A 164 -31.78 -15.70 13.02
C TRP A 164 -32.40 -16.68 12.03
N VAL A 165 -31.94 -16.60 10.79
CA VAL A 165 -32.27 -17.54 9.71
C VAL A 165 -31.02 -18.36 9.37
N GLN A 166 -31.20 -19.64 9.07
CA GLN A 166 -30.11 -20.52 8.61
C GLN A 166 -30.05 -20.51 7.08
N GLY A 167 -28.89 -20.17 6.52
CA GLY A 167 -28.67 -20.18 5.08
C GLY A 167 -28.86 -21.58 4.49
N GLY A 168 -29.68 -21.67 3.45
CA GLY A 168 -30.03 -22.92 2.77
C GLY A 168 -31.18 -23.72 3.41
N ASP A 169 -31.83 -23.16 4.45
CA ASP A 169 -32.92 -23.82 5.17
C ASP A 169 -34.21 -22.97 5.06
N ASP A 170 -35.24 -23.48 4.37
CA ASP A 170 -36.56 -22.82 4.24
C ASP A 170 -37.44 -23.03 5.50
N THR A 171 -36.86 -23.53 6.59
CA THR A 171 -37.57 -24.05 7.77
C THR A 171 -38.05 -22.97 8.76
N GLY A 172 -37.81 -21.69 8.45
CA GLY A 172 -38.26 -20.54 9.25
C GLY A 172 -37.20 -19.97 10.19
N THR A 173 -37.58 -18.99 11.01
CA THR A 173 -36.68 -18.29 11.92
C THR A 173 -36.47 -19.08 13.22
N ARG A 174 -35.25 -19.01 13.76
CA ARG A 174 -34.86 -19.62 15.05
C ARG A 174 -34.63 -18.53 16.09
N THR A 175 -34.89 -18.82 17.36
CA THR A 175 -34.73 -17.85 18.46
C THR A 175 -33.97 -18.44 19.65
N GLU A 176 -33.17 -17.61 20.32
CA GLU A 176 -32.45 -17.98 21.55
C GLU A 176 -32.28 -16.76 22.47
N ARG A 177 -32.27 -17.00 23.79
CA ARG A 177 -32.08 -15.96 24.82
C ARG A 177 -30.61 -15.84 25.26
N PHE A 178 -30.16 -14.61 25.44
CA PHE A 178 -28.81 -14.23 25.86
C PHE A 178 -28.85 -13.17 26.97
N ASP A 179 -27.86 -13.16 27.86
CA ASP A 179 -27.71 -12.13 28.89
C ASP A 179 -27.14 -10.83 28.29
N TYR A 180 -26.21 -10.96 27.35
CA TYR A 180 -25.49 -9.84 26.73
C TYR A 180 -25.53 -9.94 25.20
N LEU A 181 -25.47 -8.80 24.53
CA LEU A 181 -25.37 -8.68 23.07
C LEU A 181 -24.13 -7.85 22.71
N VAL A 182 -23.35 -8.31 21.74
CA VAL A 182 -22.22 -7.57 21.15
C VAL A 182 -22.43 -7.39 19.65
N VAL A 183 -22.42 -6.13 19.21
CA VAL A 183 -22.42 -5.78 17.79
C VAL A 183 -20.97 -5.79 17.28
N ALA A 184 -20.64 -6.80 16.47
CA ALA A 184 -19.35 -7.00 15.82
C ALA A 184 -19.50 -7.17 14.28
N SER A 185 -20.61 -6.68 13.73
CA SER A 185 -21.07 -6.90 12.35
C SER A 185 -20.29 -6.11 11.29
N GLY A 186 -19.32 -5.30 11.73
CA GLY A 186 -18.46 -4.51 10.86
C GLY A 186 -19.12 -3.23 10.34
N TYR A 187 -18.30 -2.30 9.88
CA TYR A 187 -18.73 -0.95 9.51
C TYR A 187 -18.99 -0.77 8.00
N PHE A 188 -18.31 -1.55 7.15
CA PHE A 188 -18.35 -1.42 5.69
C PHE A 188 -19.39 -2.37 5.09
N ALA A 189 -20.68 -2.09 5.34
CA ALA A 189 -21.75 -3.03 5.00
C ALA A 189 -22.26 -2.87 3.56
N ARG A 190 -22.57 -1.62 3.16
CA ARG A 190 -23.20 -1.32 1.87
C ARG A 190 -22.50 -0.17 1.15
N PRO A 191 -22.14 -0.32 -0.14
CA PRO A 191 -21.61 0.77 -0.95
C PRO A 191 -22.52 2.01 -0.94
N VAL A 192 -21.93 3.20 -0.90
CA VAL A 192 -22.66 4.48 -0.90
C VAL A 192 -22.62 5.06 -2.31
N GLY A 193 -23.80 5.42 -2.84
CA GLY A 193 -23.91 6.13 -4.13
C GLY A 193 -23.59 7.63 -4.00
N LEU A 194 -23.85 8.38 -5.07
CA LEU A 194 -23.80 9.84 -5.01
C LEU A 194 -25.00 10.39 -4.25
N ASP A 195 -24.76 11.41 -3.43
CA ASP A 195 -25.77 12.18 -2.70
C ASP A 195 -26.32 13.34 -3.57
N ILE A 196 -26.64 13.03 -4.82
CA ILE A 196 -27.25 13.95 -5.79
C ILE A 196 -28.22 13.18 -6.71
N PRO A 197 -29.21 13.84 -7.33
CA PRO A 197 -30.02 13.21 -8.36
C PRO A 197 -29.17 12.69 -9.52
N ILE A 198 -29.34 11.42 -9.85
CA ILE A 198 -28.67 10.75 -10.98
C ILE A 198 -29.60 10.54 -12.19
N SER A 199 -30.86 10.97 -12.09
CA SER A 199 -31.85 10.86 -13.16
C SER A 199 -31.36 11.61 -14.41
N GLY A 200 -31.14 10.88 -15.51
CA GLY A 200 -30.64 11.43 -16.78
C GLY A 200 -29.17 11.13 -17.08
N PHE A 201 -28.44 10.45 -16.19
CA PHE A 201 -27.12 9.91 -16.52
C PHE A 201 -27.25 8.52 -17.17
N GLU A 202 -26.90 8.42 -18.46
CA GLU A 202 -26.94 7.18 -19.24
C GLU A 202 -25.55 6.53 -19.41
N GLY A 203 -24.50 7.13 -18.82
CA GLY A 203 -23.14 6.59 -18.87
C GLY A 203 -22.91 5.41 -17.93
N GLU A 204 -21.73 4.80 -18.03
CA GLU A 204 -21.32 3.71 -17.13
C GLU A 204 -20.96 4.26 -15.74
N MET A 205 -21.59 3.74 -14.69
CA MET A 205 -21.29 4.09 -13.30
C MET A 205 -21.11 2.82 -12.46
N VAL A 206 -19.97 2.71 -11.79
CA VAL A 206 -19.64 1.57 -10.93
C VAL A 206 -19.09 2.04 -9.60
N HIS A 207 -19.28 1.27 -8.53
CA HIS A 207 -18.59 1.51 -7.26
C HIS A 207 -17.16 0.94 -7.30
N SER A 208 -16.23 1.51 -6.54
CA SER A 208 -14.82 1.06 -6.50
C SER A 208 -14.67 -0.42 -6.14
N SER A 209 -15.59 -0.96 -5.35
CA SER A 209 -15.64 -2.39 -5.02
C SER A 209 -15.90 -3.30 -6.23
N ALA A 210 -16.26 -2.75 -7.39
CA ALA A 210 -16.44 -3.48 -8.65
C ALA A 210 -15.25 -3.32 -9.62
N VAL A 211 -14.19 -2.61 -9.20
CA VAL A 211 -12.97 -2.32 -9.97
C VAL A 211 -11.76 -2.74 -9.12
N GLN A 212 -11.56 -4.05 -8.99
CA GLN A 212 -10.59 -4.63 -8.05
C GLN A 212 -9.36 -5.24 -8.72
N GLU A 213 -9.49 -5.69 -9.97
CA GLU A 213 -8.43 -6.33 -10.77
C GLU A 213 -8.35 -5.74 -12.18
N MET A 214 -7.33 -6.14 -12.93
CA MET A 214 -7.09 -5.73 -14.32
C MET A 214 -8.31 -6.00 -15.19
N GLU A 215 -8.93 -7.16 -15.05
CA GLU A 215 -10.09 -7.61 -15.83
C GLU A 215 -11.34 -6.76 -15.53
N ASP A 216 -11.46 -6.23 -14.31
CA ASP A 216 -12.57 -5.35 -13.95
C ASP A 216 -12.44 -3.98 -14.63
N VAL A 217 -11.21 -3.45 -14.69
CA VAL A 217 -10.89 -2.21 -15.42
C VAL A 217 -11.12 -2.43 -16.91
N GLN A 218 -10.57 -3.51 -17.48
CA GLN A 218 -10.76 -3.86 -18.89
C GLN A 218 -12.26 -3.98 -19.23
N GLY A 219 -13.02 -4.72 -18.41
CA GLY A 219 -14.44 -4.88 -18.63
C GLY A 219 -15.24 -3.58 -18.51
N LEU A 220 -14.80 -2.61 -17.70
CA LEU A 220 -15.37 -1.26 -17.68
C LEU A 220 -15.08 -0.53 -19.00
N LEU A 221 -13.84 -0.58 -19.48
CA LEU A 221 -13.45 0.06 -20.74
C LEU A 221 -14.16 -0.56 -21.96
N ASP A 222 -14.37 -1.87 -21.96
CA ASP A 222 -15.10 -2.56 -23.03
C ASP A 222 -16.58 -2.11 -23.08
N ARG A 223 -17.23 -1.95 -21.92
CA ARG A 223 -18.60 -1.40 -21.87
C ARG A 223 -18.65 0.05 -22.35
N VAL A 224 -17.64 0.85 -22.02
CA VAL A 224 -17.51 2.23 -22.53
C VAL A 224 -17.39 2.25 -24.07
N ARG A 225 -16.66 1.30 -24.66
CA ARG A 225 -16.48 1.18 -26.11
C ARG A 225 -17.76 0.70 -26.83
N VAL A 226 -18.48 -0.25 -26.23
CA VAL A 226 -19.71 -0.84 -26.81
C VAL A 226 -20.94 0.05 -26.61
N GLY A 227 -20.98 0.86 -25.54
CA GLY A 227 -22.09 1.76 -25.21
C GLY A 227 -22.21 3.00 -26.11
N GLY A 228 -21.27 3.24 -27.03
CA GLY A 228 -21.45 4.20 -28.10
C GLY A 228 -22.41 3.61 -29.14
N SER A 229 -23.67 4.07 -29.14
CA SER A 229 -24.75 3.81 -30.12
C SER A 229 -24.51 2.65 -31.10
N GLY A 230 -25.32 1.59 -31.04
CA GLY A 230 -25.29 0.40 -31.90
C GLY A 230 -25.50 0.61 -33.41
N ASP A 231 -25.17 1.77 -33.94
CA ASP A 231 -24.90 1.99 -35.35
C ASP A 231 -23.48 1.50 -35.66
N ALA A 232 -23.38 0.54 -36.57
CA ALA A 232 -22.12 -0.04 -37.04
C ALA A 232 -21.20 0.97 -37.76
N ASP A 233 -21.63 2.23 -37.93
CA ASP A 233 -20.92 3.36 -38.53
C ASP A 233 -20.57 4.48 -37.51
N ALA A 234 -20.86 4.30 -36.22
CA ALA A 234 -20.48 5.26 -35.19
C ALA A 234 -18.97 5.14 -34.89
N ASP A 235 -18.25 6.23 -35.16
CA ASP A 235 -16.84 6.47 -34.87
C ASP A 235 -16.43 5.85 -33.52
N VAL A 236 -15.78 4.67 -33.55
CA VAL A 236 -15.28 3.90 -32.39
C VAL A 236 -14.11 4.64 -31.69
N ASP A 237 -13.98 5.94 -31.97
CA ASP A 237 -12.73 6.69 -31.98
C ASP A 237 -12.73 7.94 -31.08
N ALA A 238 -13.86 8.23 -30.42
CA ALA A 238 -13.92 9.32 -29.46
C ALA A 238 -13.26 8.87 -28.14
N GLY A 239 -12.19 9.51 -27.68
CA GLY A 239 -11.48 9.23 -26.41
C GLY A 239 -12.36 9.41 -25.16
N GLY A 240 -11.96 10.23 -24.18
CA GLY A 240 -12.91 10.68 -23.14
C GLY A 240 -12.43 10.50 -21.71
N LYS A 241 -13.25 10.94 -20.76
CA LYS A 241 -12.84 11.09 -19.35
C LYS A 241 -13.41 9.97 -18.50
N LEU A 242 -12.51 9.24 -17.83
CA LEU A 242 -12.82 8.28 -16.76
C LEU A 242 -12.73 9.03 -15.43
N VAL A 243 -13.86 9.19 -14.75
CA VAL A 243 -13.95 10.04 -13.54
C VAL A 243 -14.02 9.17 -12.30
N VAL A 244 -13.05 9.29 -11.40
CA VAL A 244 -13.10 8.73 -10.05
C VAL A 244 -13.63 9.78 -9.09
N VAL A 245 -14.59 9.43 -8.23
CA VAL A 245 -15.17 10.35 -7.24
C VAL A 245 -14.94 9.81 -5.83
N GLY A 246 -14.18 10.55 -5.01
CA GLY A 246 -13.97 10.26 -3.59
C GLY A 246 -12.50 10.32 -3.16
N GLY A 247 -12.12 11.32 -2.37
CA GLY A 247 -10.72 11.58 -1.98
C GLY A 247 -10.20 10.78 -0.79
N SER A 248 -10.36 9.45 -0.78
CA SER A 248 -9.79 8.56 0.25
C SER A 248 -9.08 7.35 -0.35
N MET A 249 -8.73 6.34 0.47
CA MET A 249 -7.93 5.16 0.09
C MET A 249 -8.41 4.52 -1.22
N SER A 250 -9.67 4.11 -1.30
CA SER A 250 -10.20 3.45 -2.50
C SER A 250 -10.24 4.35 -3.74
N GLY A 251 -10.29 5.68 -3.57
CA GLY A 251 -10.29 6.61 -4.70
C GLY A 251 -8.90 6.74 -5.32
N VAL A 252 -7.87 6.88 -4.49
CA VAL A 252 -6.48 6.91 -4.98
C VAL A 252 -6.06 5.56 -5.58
N GLU A 253 -6.51 4.46 -5.00
CA GLU A 253 -6.25 3.11 -5.53
C GLU A 253 -6.96 2.90 -6.87
N ALA A 254 -8.26 3.23 -6.97
CA ALA A 254 -9.01 3.08 -8.22
C ALA A 254 -8.43 3.97 -9.34
N ALA A 255 -8.09 5.22 -9.03
CA ALA A 255 -7.46 6.12 -10.00
C ALA A 255 -6.09 5.59 -10.47
N SER A 256 -5.26 5.07 -9.55
CA SER A 256 -3.97 4.47 -9.87
C SER A 256 -4.11 3.19 -10.70
N ALA A 257 -5.10 2.34 -10.40
CA ALA A 257 -5.37 1.12 -11.14
C ALA A 257 -5.79 1.40 -12.59
N VAL A 258 -6.65 2.39 -12.79
CA VAL A 258 -7.04 2.83 -14.14
C VAL A 258 -5.83 3.43 -14.88
N ALA A 259 -5.03 4.27 -14.23
CA ALA A 259 -3.84 4.85 -14.84
C ALA A 259 -2.80 3.78 -15.24
N LEU A 260 -2.56 2.79 -14.38
CA LEU A 260 -1.70 1.64 -14.66
C LEU A 260 -2.20 0.85 -15.87
N HIS A 261 -3.51 0.60 -15.93
CA HIS A 261 -4.12 -0.17 -17.02
C HIS A 261 -3.98 0.54 -18.37
N LEU A 262 -4.26 1.85 -18.41
CA LEU A 262 -4.09 2.67 -19.62
C LEU A 262 -2.61 2.73 -20.04
N SER A 263 -1.70 2.87 -19.08
CA SER A 263 -0.25 2.88 -19.34
C SER A 263 0.21 1.55 -19.95
N SER A 264 -0.26 0.42 -19.40
CA SER A 264 0.09 -0.93 -19.86
C SER A 264 -0.47 -1.26 -21.25
N SER A 265 -1.68 -0.78 -21.55
CA SER A 265 -2.37 -1.05 -22.83
C SER A 265 -1.83 -0.21 -23.99
N SER A 266 -1.01 0.79 -23.71
CA SER A 266 -0.43 1.69 -24.69
C SER A 266 0.86 1.09 -25.28
N SER A 267 0.75 0.02 -26.07
CA SER A 267 1.86 -0.62 -26.81
C SER A 267 1.85 -0.18 -28.28
N SER A 268 2.87 0.61 -28.69
CA SER A 268 3.42 0.93 -30.06
C SER A 268 2.51 1.04 -31.30
N SER A 269 1.21 0.88 -31.15
CA SER A 269 0.18 0.90 -32.16
C SER A 269 -0.91 1.86 -31.67
N SER A 270 -0.52 3.10 -31.35
CA SER A 270 -1.46 4.18 -31.55
C SER A 270 -1.71 4.24 -33.05
N THR A 271 -2.73 3.50 -33.52
CA THR A 271 -3.31 3.72 -34.84
C THR A 271 -3.56 5.22 -34.95
N PRO A 272 -3.00 5.92 -35.96
CA PRO A 272 -3.15 7.36 -36.09
C PRO A 272 -4.65 7.68 -36.22
N GLY A 273 -5.25 8.25 -35.16
CA GLY A 273 -6.69 8.55 -35.13
C GLY A 273 -7.31 8.58 -33.73
N HIS A 274 -6.89 7.69 -32.83
CA HIS A 274 -7.55 7.53 -31.52
C HIS A 274 -7.24 8.64 -30.52
N ALA A 275 -8.28 9.36 -30.09
CA ALA A 275 -8.16 10.29 -28.96
C ALA A 275 -7.97 9.50 -27.64
N PRO A 276 -7.00 9.88 -26.78
CA PRO A 276 -6.70 9.12 -25.56
C PRO A 276 -7.81 9.23 -24.51
N LEU A 277 -7.93 8.18 -23.69
CA LEU A 277 -8.71 8.23 -22.45
C LEU A 277 -7.91 8.98 -21.37
N GLU A 278 -8.60 9.81 -20.59
CA GLU A 278 -8.02 10.57 -19.49
C GLU A 278 -8.61 10.15 -18.15
N VAL A 279 -7.76 10.05 -17.12
CA VAL A 279 -8.21 9.80 -15.74
C VAL A 279 -8.37 11.12 -15.01
N HIS A 280 -9.57 11.38 -14.51
CA HIS A 280 -9.90 12.54 -13.67
C HIS A 280 -10.32 12.06 -12.28
N HIS A 281 -9.74 12.61 -11.23
CA HIS A 281 -10.07 12.25 -9.85
C HIS A 281 -10.63 13.47 -9.10
N ILE A 282 -11.88 13.38 -8.67
CA ILE A 282 -12.58 14.46 -7.97
C ILE A 282 -12.63 14.16 -6.47
N CYS A 283 -12.07 15.08 -5.69
CA CYS A 283 -11.93 14.95 -4.24
C CYS A 283 -12.62 16.12 -3.52
N SER A 284 -13.58 15.84 -2.65
CA SER A 284 -14.32 16.90 -1.95
C SER A 284 -13.57 17.51 -0.76
N ARG A 285 -12.37 17.00 -0.43
CA ARG A 285 -11.60 17.41 0.74
C ARG A 285 -10.11 17.44 0.46
N PRO A 286 -9.37 18.30 1.16
CA PRO A 286 -7.92 18.28 1.11
C PRO A 286 -7.39 16.95 1.64
N PHE A 287 -6.32 16.44 1.05
CA PHE A 287 -5.69 15.21 1.52
C PHE A 287 -4.20 15.13 1.18
N TRP A 288 -3.49 14.31 1.96
CA TRP A 288 -2.11 13.91 1.76
C TRP A 288 -2.05 12.50 1.20
N MET A 289 -1.21 12.31 0.18
CA MET A 289 -0.79 11.01 -0.30
C MET A 289 0.45 10.58 0.48
N VAL A 290 0.42 9.39 1.09
CA VAL A 290 1.49 8.87 1.94
C VAL A 290 1.97 7.51 1.44
N PRO A 291 3.25 7.34 1.11
CA PRO A 291 3.81 6.03 0.79
C PRO A 291 3.84 5.05 1.97
N THR A 292 3.97 3.77 1.68
CA THR A 292 3.98 2.72 2.73
C THR A 292 5.24 2.72 3.59
N TYR A 293 6.34 3.24 3.06
CA TYR A 293 7.62 3.39 3.75
C TYR A 293 8.02 4.86 3.84
N LEU A 294 8.36 5.30 5.05
CA LEU A 294 8.67 6.70 5.38
C LEU A 294 10.06 6.80 6.03
N PRO A 295 10.83 7.87 5.73
CA PRO A 295 12.09 8.11 6.41
C PRO A 295 11.84 8.44 7.88
N HIS A 296 12.70 7.93 8.76
CA HIS A 296 12.71 8.31 10.16
C HIS A 296 14.07 8.91 10.53
N THR A 297 14.05 10.19 10.94
CA THR A 297 15.21 10.92 11.49
C THR A 297 14.78 11.70 12.72
N SER A 298 15.61 11.76 13.76
CA SER A 298 15.34 12.66 14.89
C SER A 298 15.31 14.11 14.38
N PRO A 299 14.33 14.94 14.78
CA PRO A 299 14.18 16.30 14.24
C PRO A 299 15.41 17.19 14.42
N ASP A 300 16.22 16.95 15.44
CA ASP A 300 17.38 17.77 15.80
C ASP A 300 18.58 16.87 16.15
N GLN A 301 19.77 17.23 15.66
CA GLN A 301 21.10 16.66 16.01
C GLN A 301 21.64 15.41 15.28
N GLU A 302 21.43 15.27 13.98
CA GLU A 302 22.14 14.23 13.22
C GLU A 302 23.23 14.85 12.32
N ALA A 303 24.48 14.46 12.56
CA ALA A 303 25.63 14.89 11.75
C ALA A 303 25.52 14.32 10.32
N PRO A 304 26.12 14.98 9.31
CA PRO A 304 26.25 14.39 7.97
C PRO A 304 26.84 12.98 8.04
N GLY A 305 26.31 12.06 7.23
CA GLY A 305 26.66 10.64 7.23
C GLY A 305 25.86 9.77 8.20
N THR A 306 24.95 10.35 9.00
CA THR A 306 24.05 9.55 9.85
C THR A 306 23.11 8.70 9.00
N ALA A 307 23.01 7.40 9.33
CA ALA A 307 22.15 6.47 8.61
C ALA A 307 20.66 6.73 8.90
N VAL A 308 19.85 6.72 7.85
CA VAL A 308 18.41 6.96 7.89
C VAL A 308 17.67 5.68 7.50
N ASN A 309 16.75 5.25 8.36
CA ASN A 309 15.93 4.06 8.11
C ASN A 309 14.60 4.47 7.47
N PHE A 310 14.22 3.76 6.41
CA PHE A 310 12.86 3.78 5.89
C PHE A 310 12.04 2.73 6.62
N LEU A 311 11.00 3.17 7.31
CA LEU A 311 10.17 2.33 8.17
C LEU A 311 8.74 2.26 7.65
N PRO A 312 8.02 1.16 7.93
CA PRO A 312 6.58 1.10 7.70
C PRO A 312 5.87 2.31 8.32
N LEU A 313 4.94 2.89 7.57
CA LEU A 313 4.31 4.17 7.89
C LEU A 313 3.67 4.21 9.29
N ASP A 314 3.14 3.09 9.75
CA ASP A 314 2.47 2.94 11.03
C ASP A 314 3.44 2.93 12.21
N LEU A 315 4.66 2.41 12.04
CA LEU A 315 5.71 2.53 13.07
C LEU A 315 6.17 3.98 13.23
N VAL A 316 6.18 4.77 12.15
CA VAL A 316 6.42 6.21 12.21
C VAL A 316 5.21 6.94 12.79
N PHE A 317 4.00 6.55 12.39
CA PHE A 317 2.78 7.24 12.79
C PHE A 317 2.45 7.02 14.27
N TYR A 318 2.70 5.82 14.77
CA TYR A 318 2.29 5.38 16.10
C TYR A 318 3.43 5.41 17.13
N ASP A 319 4.51 6.11 16.82
CA ASP A 319 5.57 6.41 17.78
C ASP A 319 5.06 7.34 18.90
N ARG A 320 5.29 6.92 20.15
CA ARG A 320 4.93 7.68 21.35
C ARG A 320 5.71 8.98 21.46
N ALA A 321 6.94 9.03 20.93
CA ALA A 321 7.77 10.24 20.98
C ALA A 321 7.16 11.42 20.19
N ARG A 322 6.19 11.16 19.29
CA ARG A 322 5.43 12.20 18.59
C ARG A 322 4.41 12.93 19.48
N ARG A 323 4.14 12.41 20.68
CA ARG A 323 3.20 13.03 21.61
C ARG A 323 3.94 14.06 22.46
N PRO A 324 3.29 15.19 22.81
CA PRO A 324 3.83 16.11 23.79
C PRO A 324 4.17 15.37 25.11
N PRO A 325 5.20 15.83 25.85
CA PRO A 325 5.52 15.25 27.15
C PRO A 325 4.30 15.21 28.07
N GLY A 326 4.12 14.10 28.78
CA GLY A 326 3.01 13.89 29.69
C GLY A 326 2.22 12.62 29.39
N GLN A 327 1.04 12.54 30.01
CA GLN A 327 0.17 11.39 29.88
C GLN A 327 -0.51 11.39 28.51
N ILE A 328 -0.34 10.31 27.75
CA ILE A 328 -1.02 10.13 26.47
C ILE A 328 -2.48 9.75 26.75
N GLU A 329 -3.40 10.52 26.18
CA GLU A 329 -4.85 10.30 26.27
C GLU A 329 -5.47 10.22 24.88
N TYR A 330 -6.60 9.53 24.80
CA TYR A 330 -7.42 9.46 23.59
C TYR A 330 -8.03 10.82 23.26
N ALA A 331 -7.73 11.35 22.07
CA ALA A 331 -8.34 12.55 21.55
C ALA A 331 -9.56 12.25 20.66
N VAL A 332 -10.71 12.86 21.00
CA VAL A 332 -11.93 12.86 20.18
C VAL A 332 -12.55 14.25 20.16
N GLY A 333 -12.87 14.75 18.97
CA GLY A 333 -13.45 16.07 18.79
C GLY A 333 -13.02 16.75 17.47
N PRO A 334 -13.54 17.96 17.22
CA PRO A 334 -13.12 18.76 16.08
C PRO A 334 -11.65 19.18 16.25
N LEU A 335 -10.89 19.22 15.15
CA LEU A 335 -9.50 19.65 15.19
C LEU A 335 -9.42 21.18 15.15
N ALA A 336 -8.60 21.75 16.04
CA ALA A 336 -8.33 23.18 16.04
C ALA A 336 -7.44 23.58 14.85
N PRO A 337 -7.54 24.82 14.31
CA PRO A 337 -6.69 25.28 13.21
C PRO A 337 -5.19 25.05 13.44
N ASP A 338 -4.68 25.33 14.64
CA ASP A 338 -3.27 25.11 14.99
C ASP A 338 -2.86 23.63 14.96
N GLN A 339 -3.78 22.70 15.24
CA GLN A 339 -3.52 21.26 15.11
C GLN A 339 -3.46 20.86 13.65
N ILE A 340 -4.35 21.41 12.81
CA ILE A 340 -4.37 21.18 11.36
C ILE A 340 -3.08 21.71 10.73
N SER A 341 -2.69 22.95 11.05
CA SER A 341 -1.47 23.57 10.56
C SER A 341 -0.22 22.79 10.95
N ARG A 342 -0.10 22.36 12.22
CA ARG A 342 1.02 21.53 12.67
C ARG A 342 1.06 20.17 11.99
N SER A 343 -0.09 19.52 11.80
CA SER A 343 -0.15 18.25 11.07
C SER A 343 0.30 18.40 9.62
N ASN A 344 -0.14 19.46 8.93
CA ASN A 344 0.25 19.74 7.55
C ASN A 344 1.74 20.10 7.44
N ALA A 345 2.27 20.90 8.36
CA ALA A 345 3.70 21.22 8.42
C ALA A 345 4.54 19.96 8.65
N TRP A 346 4.10 19.08 9.54
CA TRP A 346 4.77 17.81 9.79
C TRP A 346 4.78 16.90 8.55
N PHE A 347 3.67 16.79 7.80
CA PHE A 347 3.66 16.04 6.55
C PHE A 347 4.61 16.61 5.49
N ARG A 348 4.67 17.95 5.34
CA ARG A 348 5.64 18.59 4.43
C ARG A 348 7.08 18.27 4.81
N GLN A 349 7.40 18.33 6.11
CA GLN A 349 8.74 18.02 6.61
C GLN A 349 9.09 16.54 6.39
N LEU A 350 8.15 15.63 6.68
CA LEU A 350 8.38 14.19 6.58
C LEU A 350 8.53 13.71 5.13
N LEU A 351 7.70 14.22 4.23
CA LEU A 351 7.65 13.78 2.84
C LEU A 351 8.65 14.54 1.95
N GLY A 352 9.16 15.69 2.38
CA GLY A 352 10.03 16.56 1.58
C GLY A 352 9.23 17.53 0.70
N SER A 353 9.85 18.65 0.33
CA SER A 353 9.18 19.72 -0.41
C SER A 353 8.72 19.30 -1.81
N GLU A 354 9.57 18.56 -2.53
CA GLU A 354 9.23 18.06 -3.87
C GLU A 354 8.06 17.09 -3.86
N TYR A 355 8.04 16.12 -2.93
CA TYR A 355 6.90 15.21 -2.82
C TYR A 355 5.65 15.95 -2.37
N ALA A 356 5.75 16.90 -1.43
CA ALA A 356 4.61 17.67 -0.97
C ALA A 356 3.92 18.44 -2.11
N ARG A 357 4.65 18.88 -3.13
CA ARG A 357 4.08 19.55 -4.32
C ARG A 357 3.15 18.66 -5.13
N ILE A 358 3.42 17.36 -5.18
CA ILE A 358 2.67 16.37 -5.98
C ILE A 358 1.78 15.44 -5.15
N GLY A 359 2.01 15.38 -3.83
CA GLY A 359 1.34 14.52 -2.88
C GLY A 359 0.45 15.26 -1.87
N SER A 360 0.34 16.59 -1.98
CA SER A 360 -0.62 17.39 -1.23
C SER A 360 -1.68 17.97 -2.17
N PHE A 361 -2.95 17.74 -1.86
CA PHE A 361 -4.06 18.14 -2.71
C PHE A 361 -5.01 19.02 -1.93
N GLY A 362 -5.17 20.28 -2.34
CA GLY A 362 -6.00 21.26 -1.64
C GLY A 362 -5.47 21.69 -0.27
N VAL A 363 -4.20 21.41 0.05
CA VAL A 363 -3.60 21.73 1.35
C VAL A 363 -2.86 23.08 1.29
N CYS A 364 -3.59 24.18 1.43
CA CYS A 364 -3.03 25.52 1.39
C CYS A 364 -2.87 26.11 2.83
N PRO A 365 -1.66 26.55 3.24
CA PRO A 365 -1.46 27.19 4.54
C PRO A 365 -2.22 28.52 4.70
N GLU A 366 -2.47 29.21 3.59
CA GLU A 366 -3.05 30.56 3.53
C GLU A 366 -4.58 30.56 3.53
N ASP A 367 -5.22 29.39 3.56
CA ASP A 367 -6.67 29.27 3.56
C ASP A 367 -7.28 29.88 4.82
N SER A 368 -8.23 30.78 4.64
CA SER A 368 -8.95 31.46 5.73
C SER A 368 -9.81 30.51 6.57
N GLU A 369 -10.27 29.39 5.99
CA GLU A 369 -10.97 28.30 6.68
C GLU A 369 -10.23 26.96 6.51
N LEU A 370 -9.21 26.70 7.34
CA LEU A 370 -8.46 25.44 7.34
C LEU A 370 -9.37 24.24 7.65
N GLN A 371 -9.43 23.29 6.71
CA GLN A 371 -10.07 21.99 6.92
C GLN A 371 -9.04 20.92 7.27
N PRO A 372 -9.39 19.92 8.10
CA PRO A 372 -8.55 18.76 8.32
C PRO A 372 -8.23 18.03 7.02
N SER A 373 -6.95 17.97 6.68
CA SER A 373 -6.46 17.15 5.58
C SER A 373 -6.69 15.68 5.89
N TRP A 374 -7.26 14.95 4.95
CA TRP A 374 -7.33 13.49 5.00
C TRP A 374 -5.98 12.87 4.63
N VAL A 375 -5.85 11.57 4.86
CA VAL A 375 -4.71 10.77 4.45
C VAL A 375 -5.20 9.66 3.52
N ALA A 376 -4.48 9.50 2.43
CA ALA A 376 -4.55 8.33 1.57
C ALA A 376 -3.18 7.64 1.57
N ILE A 377 -3.15 6.31 1.53
CA ILE A 377 -1.94 5.49 1.56
C ILE A 377 -1.82 4.78 0.22
N GLY A 378 -0.61 4.77 -0.34
CA GLY A 378 -0.35 4.25 -1.66
C GLY A 378 0.97 4.78 -2.19
N ASN A 379 1.67 3.96 -2.96
CA ASN A 379 3.01 4.31 -3.41
C ASN A 379 2.97 5.13 -4.72
N ASP A 380 2.11 4.79 -5.67
CA ASP A 380 2.29 5.26 -7.05
C ASP A 380 1.42 6.48 -7.41
N TYR A 381 0.35 6.75 -6.66
CA TYR A 381 -0.66 7.77 -7.00
C TYR A 381 -0.07 9.17 -7.24
N ALA A 382 0.77 9.66 -6.33
CA ALA A 382 1.38 10.99 -6.46
C ALA A 382 2.26 11.09 -7.72
N GLU A 383 2.90 9.98 -8.11
CA GLU A 383 3.74 9.92 -9.30
C GLU A 383 2.91 9.87 -10.59
N TYR A 384 1.75 9.20 -10.58
CA TYR A 384 0.78 9.29 -11.69
C TYR A 384 0.26 10.72 -11.88
N VAL A 385 0.07 11.45 -10.78
CA VAL A 385 -0.30 12.88 -10.84
C VAL A 385 0.87 13.68 -11.42
N ARG A 386 2.10 13.48 -10.93
CA ARG A 386 3.29 14.17 -11.46
C ARG A 386 3.47 13.93 -12.96
N ALA A 387 3.23 12.70 -13.43
CA ALA A 387 3.32 12.32 -14.83
C ALA A 387 2.12 12.80 -15.69
N GLY A 388 1.10 13.42 -15.08
CA GLY A 388 -0.11 13.89 -15.78
C GLY A 388 -1.09 12.77 -16.17
N ALA A 389 -0.84 11.53 -15.75
CA ALA A 389 -1.71 10.38 -16.00
C ALA A 389 -3.01 10.44 -15.19
N VAL A 390 -3.00 11.12 -14.03
CA VAL A 390 -4.19 11.39 -13.22
C VAL A 390 -4.33 12.90 -13.01
N LYS A 391 -5.46 13.46 -13.43
CA LYS A 391 -5.81 14.88 -13.25
C LYS A 391 -6.71 15.04 -12.03
N VAL A 392 -6.26 15.78 -11.02
CA VAL A 392 -6.98 15.91 -9.74
C VAL A 392 -7.75 17.22 -9.68
N THR A 393 -9.01 17.17 -9.27
CA THR A 393 -9.85 18.35 -8.98
C THR A 393 -10.32 18.32 -7.53
N ILE A 394 -9.98 19.35 -6.76
CA ILE A 394 -10.58 19.55 -5.43
C ILE A 394 -11.94 20.21 -5.61
N GLY A 395 -13.01 19.50 -5.27
CA GLY A 395 -14.39 19.95 -5.42
C GLY A 395 -15.39 18.85 -5.14
N ARG A 396 -16.67 19.22 -5.02
CA ARG A 396 -17.79 18.29 -4.81
C ARG A 396 -18.60 18.17 -6.10
N VAL A 397 -18.89 16.94 -6.52
CA VAL A 397 -19.83 16.70 -7.63
C VAL A 397 -21.21 17.22 -7.23
N ALA A 398 -21.76 18.12 -8.04
CA ALA A 398 -22.99 18.86 -7.75
C ALA A 398 -24.18 18.40 -8.59
N HIS A 399 -23.95 18.04 -9.85
CA HIS A 399 -24.98 17.52 -10.74
C HIS A 399 -24.36 16.69 -11.88
N LEU A 400 -25.16 15.77 -12.42
CA LEU A 400 -24.86 15.00 -13.62
C LEU A 400 -25.88 15.35 -14.70
N SER A 401 -25.44 15.52 -15.94
CA SER A 401 -26.33 15.72 -17.09
C SER A 401 -25.84 14.96 -18.32
N SER A 402 -26.77 14.55 -19.18
CA SER A 402 -26.46 14.03 -20.51
C SER A 402 -26.28 15.18 -21.50
N SER A 403 -25.32 15.04 -22.43
CA SER A 403 -25.17 15.97 -23.55
C SER A 403 -26.18 15.62 -24.65
N ASN A 404 -26.85 16.63 -25.21
CA ASN A 404 -27.82 16.47 -26.29
C ASN A 404 -27.20 16.05 -27.64
N ASP A 405 -25.86 16.16 -27.78
CA ASP A 405 -25.17 16.05 -29.07
C ASP A 405 -24.03 15.02 -29.01
N ARG A 406 -24.40 13.73 -29.09
CA ARG A 406 -23.53 12.53 -28.94
C ARG A 406 -23.28 12.08 -27.50
N ALA A 407 -24.17 11.21 -27.00
CA ALA A 407 -23.98 10.08 -26.06
C ALA A 407 -23.09 10.19 -24.79
N ARG A 408 -22.53 11.34 -24.41
CA ARG A 408 -21.57 11.43 -23.29
C ARG A 408 -21.94 12.45 -22.23
N ALA A 409 -21.65 12.10 -20.99
CA ALA A 409 -22.12 12.82 -19.83
C ALA A 409 -21.26 14.05 -19.50
N ARG A 410 -21.86 14.96 -18.73
CA ARG A 410 -21.21 16.11 -18.10
C ARG A 410 -21.29 15.98 -16.59
N VAL A 411 -20.19 16.31 -15.91
CA VAL A 411 -20.10 16.32 -14.45
C VAL A 411 -19.87 17.76 -14.01
N GLY A 412 -20.85 18.34 -13.34
CA GLY A 412 -20.73 19.65 -12.69
C GLY A 412 -20.07 19.51 -11.32
N ILE A 413 -19.06 20.33 -11.06
CA ILE A 413 -18.23 20.30 -9.83
C ILE A 413 -18.30 21.66 -9.16
N SER A 414 -18.73 21.69 -7.90
CA SER A 414 -18.60 22.87 -7.03
C SER A 414 -17.19 22.92 -6.44
N LEU A 415 -16.46 23.98 -6.75
CA LEU A 415 -15.10 24.21 -6.27
C LEU A 415 -15.11 24.87 -4.88
N PRO A 416 -14.05 24.72 -4.07
CA PRO A 416 -13.92 25.39 -2.78
C PRO A 416 -14.00 26.93 -2.87
N THR A 417 -13.64 27.51 -4.01
CA THR A 417 -13.73 28.95 -4.29
C THR A 417 -15.17 29.47 -4.40
N GLY A 418 -16.17 28.57 -4.45
CA GLY A 418 -17.56 28.92 -4.73
C GLY A 418 -17.91 28.92 -6.21
N GLU A 419 -16.92 28.79 -7.10
CA GLU A 419 -17.12 28.65 -8.54
C GLU A 419 -17.56 27.23 -8.92
N SER A 420 -18.13 27.09 -10.12
CA SER A 420 -18.47 25.80 -10.71
C SER A 420 -17.55 25.47 -11.88
N SER A 421 -17.03 24.24 -11.92
CA SER A 421 -16.33 23.67 -13.06
C SER A 421 -17.19 22.59 -13.72
N ILE A 422 -17.01 22.37 -15.02
CA ILE A 422 -17.73 21.35 -15.77
C ILE A 422 -16.71 20.44 -16.45
N LEU A 423 -16.83 19.14 -16.23
CA LEU A 423 -16.12 18.11 -17.01
C LEU A 423 -17.08 17.52 -18.04
N ASP A 424 -16.88 17.89 -19.31
CA ASP A 424 -17.59 17.30 -20.45
C ASP A 424 -16.94 16.00 -20.94
N ASN A 425 -17.62 15.27 -21.82
CA ASN A 425 -17.09 14.06 -22.46
C ASN A 425 -16.71 12.95 -21.45
N VAL A 426 -17.53 12.80 -20.40
CA VAL A 426 -17.35 11.77 -19.38
C VAL A 426 -17.89 10.44 -19.90
N ALA A 427 -17.01 9.45 -19.93
CA ALA A 427 -17.25 8.12 -20.48
C ALA A 427 -17.69 7.13 -19.41
N ALA A 428 -17.08 7.19 -18.21
CA ALA A 428 -17.46 6.38 -17.06
C ALA A 428 -17.17 7.10 -15.74
N ILE A 429 -17.91 6.72 -14.70
CA ILE A 429 -17.74 7.20 -13.33
C ILE A 429 -17.47 6.01 -12.39
N ILE A 430 -16.36 6.07 -11.64
CA ILE A 430 -16.05 5.16 -10.55
C ILE A 430 -16.30 5.86 -9.22
N LEU A 431 -17.31 5.39 -8.48
CA LEU A 431 -17.67 5.91 -7.17
C LEU A 431 -16.81 5.25 -6.09
N ALA A 432 -15.84 6.00 -5.57
CA ALA A 432 -15.05 5.66 -4.39
C ALA A 432 -15.58 6.40 -3.14
N THR A 433 -16.90 6.47 -3.03
CA THR A 433 -17.66 7.24 -2.03
C THR A 433 -17.85 6.50 -0.70
N GLY A 434 -17.26 5.32 -0.56
CA GLY A 434 -17.19 4.56 0.68
C GLY A 434 -18.43 3.71 0.94
N PHE A 435 -18.60 3.32 2.20
CA PHE A 435 -19.67 2.40 2.63
C PHE A 435 -20.44 2.97 3.83
N THR A 436 -21.69 2.56 3.96
CA THR A 436 -22.55 2.84 5.11
C THR A 436 -22.66 1.60 6.01
N PRO A 437 -22.72 1.77 7.35
CA PRO A 437 -22.92 0.69 8.29
C PRO A 437 -24.41 0.33 8.52
N ARG A 438 -25.33 0.92 7.74
CA ARG A 438 -26.80 0.76 7.93
C ARG A 438 -27.24 -0.69 8.06
N ASP A 439 -26.83 -1.55 7.13
CA ASP A 439 -27.26 -2.96 7.11
C ASP A 439 -26.68 -3.74 8.29
N SER A 440 -25.53 -3.31 8.83
CA SER A 440 -24.90 -3.89 10.02
C SER A 440 -25.65 -3.55 11.32
N LEU A 441 -26.66 -2.68 11.28
CA LEU A 441 -27.49 -2.29 12.42
C LEU A 441 -28.96 -2.64 12.23
N ALA A 442 -29.36 -3.17 11.07
CA ALA A 442 -30.76 -3.37 10.69
C ALA A 442 -31.52 -4.34 11.61
N PHE A 443 -30.81 -5.23 12.30
CA PHE A 443 -31.40 -6.16 13.26
C PHE A 443 -31.75 -5.50 14.62
N LEU A 444 -31.23 -4.30 14.92
CA LEU A 444 -31.54 -3.59 16.16
C LEU A 444 -32.93 -2.94 16.06
N PRO A 445 -33.76 -3.01 17.12
CA PRO A 445 -35.10 -2.46 17.09
C PRO A 445 -35.06 -0.91 17.15
N PRO A 446 -36.08 -0.21 16.61
CA PRO A 446 -36.11 1.26 16.56
C PRO A 446 -35.95 1.95 17.92
N SER A 447 -36.47 1.36 18.99
CA SER A 447 -36.32 1.89 20.37
C SER A 447 -34.85 1.94 20.81
N ILE A 448 -34.09 0.88 20.51
CA ILE A 448 -32.66 0.80 20.82
C ILE A 448 -31.87 1.75 19.93
N LEU A 449 -32.16 1.81 18.63
CA LEU A 449 -31.55 2.77 17.70
C LEU A 449 -31.79 4.23 18.14
N SER A 450 -32.98 4.54 18.64
CA SER A 450 -33.29 5.86 19.20
C SER A 450 -32.44 6.19 20.42
N THR A 451 -32.26 5.25 21.36
CA THR A 451 -31.39 5.42 22.53
C THR A 451 -29.93 5.63 22.14
N LEU A 452 -29.47 4.97 21.07
CA LEU A 452 -28.11 5.12 20.53
C LEU A 452 -27.92 6.38 19.67
N GLU A 453 -28.97 7.22 19.55
CA GLU A 453 -29.02 8.39 18.68
C GLU A 453 -28.64 8.06 17.23
N TYR A 454 -29.17 6.98 16.68
CA TYR A 454 -28.81 6.50 15.36
C TYR A 454 -29.10 7.54 14.27
N ALA A 455 -28.07 7.90 13.50
CA ALA A 455 -28.13 8.79 12.35
C ALA A 455 -27.84 8.00 11.06
N PRO A 456 -28.87 7.57 10.30
CA PRO A 456 -28.69 6.70 9.13
C PRO A 456 -27.92 7.35 7.98
N ASP A 457 -27.93 8.68 7.91
CA ASP A 457 -27.29 9.46 6.85
C ASP A 457 -25.86 9.91 7.22
N ASP A 458 -25.42 9.68 8.47
CA ASP A 458 -24.05 9.97 8.89
C ASP A 458 -23.19 8.69 8.92
N ALA A 459 -22.51 8.43 7.80
CA ALA A 459 -21.62 7.28 7.66
C ALA A 459 -20.28 7.42 8.41
N PHE A 460 -20.02 8.48 9.18
CA PHE A 460 -18.80 8.60 10.01
C PHE A 460 -19.11 8.36 11.50
N ILE A 461 -20.24 8.89 11.98
CA ILE A 461 -20.67 8.79 13.38
C ILE A 461 -22.16 8.40 13.40
N PRO A 462 -22.49 7.14 13.03
CA PRO A 462 -23.86 6.67 12.97
C PRO A 462 -24.48 6.53 14.34
N LEU A 463 -23.68 6.25 15.38
CA LEU A 463 -24.13 6.02 16.76
C LEU A 463 -23.34 6.92 17.72
N ILE A 464 -23.97 7.28 18.84
CA ILE A 464 -23.34 8.00 19.94
C ILE A 464 -23.11 7.02 21.09
N LEU A 465 -21.84 6.74 21.38
CA LEU A 465 -21.43 5.70 22.34
C LEU A 465 -20.53 6.29 23.43
N ASP A 466 -20.59 5.69 24.62
CA ASP A 466 -19.68 5.93 25.74
C ASP A 466 -18.44 5.03 25.66
N ASN A 467 -17.49 5.30 26.57
CA ASN A 467 -16.37 4.42 26.87
C ASN A 467 -15.57 4.06 25.61
N LYS A 468 -15.15 5.10 24.86
CA LYS A 468 -14.37 4.94 23.63
C LYS A 468 -15.05 3.97 22.63
N GLY A 469 -16.35 4.17 22.42
CA GLY A 469 -17.11 3.45 21.40
C GLY A 469 -17.49 2.01 21.76
N THR A 470 -17.52 1.64 23.05
CA THR A 470 -17.78 0.25 23.45
C THR A 470 -19.18 -0.03 23.97
N SER A 471 -19.90 0.98 24.47
CA SER A 471 -21.16 0.77 25.20
C SER A 471 -22.00 2.04 25.25
N HIS A 472 -23.22 1.94 25.78
CA HIS A 472 -24.07 3.08 26.10
C HIS A 472 -24.60 2.93 27.52
N SER A 473 -24.53 3.98 28.35
CA SER A 473 -24.86 3.89 29.78
C SER A 473 -26.29 3.42 30.08
N GLU A 474 -27.25 3.70 29.18
CA GLU A 474 -28.65 3.31 29.34
C GLU A 474 -28.94 1.86 28.92
N ILE A 475 -27.99 1.21 28.23
CA ILE A 475 -28.11 -0.17 27.74
C ILE A 475 -26.83 -0.92 28.12
N PRO A 476 -26.57 -1.13 29.42
CA PRO A 476 -25.28 -1.61 29.92
C PRO A 476 -24.93 -3.03 29.47
N ASP A 477 -25.93 -3.78 28.99
CA ASP A 477 -25.82 -5.15 28.49
C ASP A 477 -25.70 -5.25 26.95
N LEU A 478 -25.51 -4.12 26.26
CA LEU A 478 -25.18 -4.02 24.84
C LEU A 478 -23.75 -3.47 24.66
N GLY A 479 -22.91 -4.23 23.96
CA GLY A 479 -21.53 -3.88 23.64
C GLY A 479 -21.31 -3.66 22.14
N PHE A 480 -20.30 -2.88 21.80
CA PHE A 480 -19.82 -2.64 20.44
C PHE A 480 -18.31 -2.89 20.38
N VAL A 481 -17.86 -3.66 19.39
CA VAL A 481 -16.42 -3.93 19.17
C VAL A 481 -16.07 -3.71 17.71
N GLY A 482 -15.13 -2.82 17.44
CA GLY A 482 -14.71 -2.42 16.10
C GLY A 482 -15.80 -1.75 15.27
N PHE A 483 -16.88 -1.28 15.89
CA PHE A 483 -18.00 -0.64 15.20
C PHE A 483 -17.78 0.88 15.08
N TYR A 484 -16.79 1.28 14.28
CA TYR A 484 -16.51 2.67 13.95
C TYR A 484 -15.77 2.75 12.61
N ARG A 485 -15.73 3.93 11.99
CA ARG A 485 -15.07 4.13 10.69
C ARG A 485 -13.55 3.94 10.82
N GLY A 486 -13.02 2.92 10.13
CA GLY A 486 -11.59 2.57 10.11
C GLY A 486 -11.10 1.92 11.40
N PRO A 487 -11.60 0.72 11.78
CA PRO A 487 -11.30 0.13 13.07
C PRO A 487 -9.92 -0.55 13.12
N TYR A 488 -9.21 -0.34 14.23
CA TYR A 488 -7.86 -0.87 14.47
C TYR A 488 -7.93 -2.17 15.24
N TRP A 489 -7.12 -3.16 14.88
CA TRP A 489 -7.18 -4.49 15.49
C TRP A 489 -6.80 -4.49 16.98
N GLY A 490 -5.70 -3.81 17.34
CA GLY A 490 -5.34 -3.62 18.74
C GLY A 490 -6.43 -2.90 19.55
N VAL A 491 -7.13 -1.93 18.95
CA VAL A 491 -8.24 -1.24 19.64
C VAL A 491 -9.45 -2.15 19.75
N MET A 492 -9.81 -2.95 18.74
CA MET A 492 -10.87 -3.96 18.85
C MET A 492 -10.61 -4.91 20.03
N GLU A 493 -9.36 -5.37 20.17
CA GLU A 493 -8.94 -6.21 21.28
C GLU A 493 -9.12 -5.50 22.63
N MET A 494 -8.69 -4.25 22.73
CA MET A 494 -8.86 -3.44 23.94
C MET A 494 -10.34 -3.16 24.27
N GLN A 495 -11.19 -2.95 23.25
CA GLN A 495 -12.63 -2.79 23.40
C GLN A 495 -13.28 -4.07 23.95
N ALA A 496 -12.90 -5.23 23.42
CA ALA A 496 -13.35 -6.53 23.92
C ALA A 496 -12.92 -6.76 25.39
N ARG A 497 -11.66 -6.45 25.72
CA ARG A 497 -11.15 -6.53 27.11
C ARG A 497 -11.90 -5.60 28.06
N SER A 498 -12.20 -4.37 27.62
CA SER A 498 -12.98 -3.40 28.38
C SER A 498 -14.40 -3.89 28.68
N LEU A 499 -15.08 -4.48 27.69
CA LEU A 499 -16.40 -5.07 27.88
C LEU A 499 -16.37 -6.26 28.84
N ALA A 500 -15.44 -7.20 28.64
CA ALA A 500 -15.29 -8.36 29.50
C ALA A 500 -15.07 -7.93 30.97
N ALA A 501 -14.14 -7.01 31.21
CA ALA A 501 -13.85 -6.49 32.55
C ALA A 501 -15.04 -5.76 33.18
N ARG A 502 -15.87 -5.06 32.39
CA ARG A 502 -17.05 -4.35 32.90
C ARG A 502 -18.16 -5.32 33.30
N TRP A 503 -18.40 -6.34 32.48
CA TRP A 503 -19.49 -7.31 32.68
C TRP A 503 -19.17 -8.39 33.71
N SER A 504 -17.89 -8.65 33.99
CA SER A 504 -17.48 -9.63 35.01
C SER A 504 -17.32 -9.07 36.42
N ARG A 505 -17.50 -7.75 36.62
CA ARG A 505 -17.38 -7.11 37.94
C ARG A 505 -18.51 -7.54 38.88
N SER A 506 -18.20 -7.58 40.17
CA SER A 506 -19.21 -7.87 41.18
C SER A 506 -20.23 -6.72 41.33
N PRO A 507 -21.48 -7.00 41.74
CA PRO A 507 -22.49 -5.96 42.00
C PRO A 507 -22.05 -4.92 43.03
N ALA A 508 -21.18 -5.28 43.99
CA ALA A 508 -20.62 -4.38 44.99
C ALA A 508 -19.58 -3.42 44.40
N GLU A 509 -18.85 -3.83 43.36
CA GLU A 509 -17.91 -2.98 42.62
C GLU A 509 -18.64 -2.08 41.61
N GLN A 510 -19.71 -2.58 40.97
CA GLN A 510 -20.59 -1.77 40.12
C GLN A 510 -21.25 -0.63 40.90
N SER A 511 -21.82 -0.93 42.07
CA SER A 511 -22.47 0.08 42.94
C SER A 511 -21.50 1.09 43.58
N ARG A 512 -20.20 0.78 43.72
CA ARG A 512 -19.17 1.75 44.14
C ARG A 512 -18.82 2.76 43.04
N GLN A 513 -18.89 2.34 41.79
CA GLN A 513 -18.60 3.20 40.65
C GLN A 513 -19.81 4.06 40.27
N ASP A 514 -21.03 3.52 40.37
CA ASP A 514 -22.28 4.28 40.25
C ASP A 514 -22.48 5.30 41.41
N ARG A 515 -21.85 5.06 42.57
CA ARG A 515 -21.82 5.98 43.72
C ARG A 515 -20.65 6.95 43.74
N SER A 516 -19.71 6.86 42.79
CA SER A 516 -18.80 7.98 42.54
C SER A 516 -19.67 9.06 41.91
N PRO A 517 -19.96 10.17 42.63
CA PRO A 517 -20.90 11.14 42.12
C PRO A 517 -20.33 11.67 40.80
N THR A 518 -21.11 11.56 39.72
CA THR A 518 -21.35 12.71 38.85
C THR A 518 -21.74 13.85 39.77
N LEU A 519 -20.72 14.52 40.32
CA LEU A 519 -20.88 15.82 40.93
C LEU A 519 -21.55 16.67 39.87
N ALA A 520 -22.58 17.40 40.29
CA ALA A 520 -23.40 18.25 39.47
C ALA A 520 -22.60 19.01 38.39
N LYS A 521 -23.22 19.15 37.21
CA LYS A 521 -22.96 20.23 36.25
C LYS A 521 -22.57 21.48 37.03
N GLU A 522 -21.31 21.94 36.95
CA GLU A 522 -21.02 23.13 36.15
C GLU A 522 -19.55 23.29 35.72
N THR A 523 -18.61 22.38 36.03
CA THR A 523 -17.20 22.50 35.59
C THR A 523 -16.46 21.15 35.43
N GLY A 524 -17.16 20.08 35.00
CA GLY A 524 -16.53 18.80 34.67
C GLY A 524 -15.99 18.73 33.23
N PRO A 525 -14.99 17.89 32.92
CA PRO A 525 -14.57 17.66 31.54
C PRO A 525 -15.72 17.06 30.73
N GLU A 526 -15.87 17.54 29.49
CA GLU A 526 -16.88 17.07 28.53
C GLU A 526 -16.85 15.55 28.35
N THR A 527 -18.02 14.92 28.35
CA THR A 527 -18.17 13.46 28.18
C THR A 527 -17.86 13.01 26.74
N ASP A 528 -17.53 11.73 26.55
CA ASP A 528 -17.30 11.15 25.21
C ASP A 528 -18.49 11.38 24.26
N ARG A 529 -19.72 11.21 24.77
CA ARG A 529 -20.94 11.41 23.99
C ARG A 529 -21.14 12.86 23.56
N GLU A 530 -20.85 13.83 24.43
CA GLU A 530 -20.93 15.26 24.08
C GLU A 530 -19.91 15.61 22.99
N LYS A 531 -18.67 15.12 23.10
CA LYS A 531 -17.64 15.29 22.07
C LYS A 531 -18.07 14.69 20.72
N LEU A 532 -18.64 13.48 20.73
CA LEU A 532 -19.15 12.82 19.52
C LEU A 532 -20.33 13.56 18.89
N ARG A 533 -21.30 14.04 19.70
CA ARG A 533 -22.43 14.85 19.20
C ARG A 533 -21.92 16.14 18.54
N ARG A 534 -21.00 16.85 19.19
CA ARG A 534 -20.37 18.06 18.62
C ARG A 534 -19.69 17.76 17.29
N LEU A 535 -18.89 16.68 17.24
CA LEU A 535 -18.19 16.25 16.03
C LEU A 535 -19.16 15.81 14.91
N ARG A 536 -20.31 15.24 15.27
CA ARG A 536 -21.37 14.88 14.33
C ARG A 536 -21.99 16.13 13.68
N HIS A 537 -22.18 17.21 14.41
CA HIS A 537 -22.73 18.45 13.82
C HIS A 537 -21.69 19.31 13.08
N GLN A 538 -20.40 19.24 13.45
CA GLN A 538 -19.33 20.03 12.83
C GLN A 538 -18.61 19.28 11.69
N THR A 539 -19.33 18.95 10.62
CA THR A 539 -18.81 18.16 9.48
C THR A 539 -17.56 18.77 8.83
N LYS A 540 -17.47 20.10 8.72
CA LYS A 540 -16.29 20.81 8.16
C LYS A 540 -14.99 20.51 8.90
N HIS A 541 -15.00 20.45 10.23
CA HIS A 541 -13.80 20.23 11.06
C HIS A 541 -13.63 18.78 11.51
N ARG A 542 -14.41 17.87 10.92
CA ARG A 542 -14.36 16.44 11.23
C ARG A 542 -13.09 15.82 10.66
N SER A 543 -12.39 15.04 11.48
CA SER A 543 -11.29 14.19 11.04
C SER A 543 -11.77 13.10 10.08
N GLN A 544 -10.87 12.55 9.27
CA GLN A 544 -11.18 11.41 8.42
C GLN A 544 -11.69 10.23 9.25
N PHE A 545 -11.01 9.91 10.34
CA PHE A 545 -11.40 8.83 11.25
C PHE A 545 -11.79 9.46 12.60
N PRO A 546 -13.08 9.44 12.99
CA PRO A 546 -13.53 10.02 14.26
C PRO A 546 -12.84 9.40 15.49
N MET A 547 -12.46 8.12 15.38
CA MET A 547 -11.65 7.39 16.35
C MET A 547 -10.23 7.11 15.85
N GLY A 548 -9.66 8.02 15.05
CA GLY A 548 -8.36 7.84 14.39
C GLY A 548 -7.12 7.94 15.29
N ASP A 549 -7.30 8.22 16.58
CA ASP A 549 -6.19 8.32 17.54
C ASP A 549 -5.83 6.94 18.12
N TYR A 550 -5.19 6.11 17.29
CA TYR A 550 -4.77 4.77 17.68
C TYR A 550 -3.89 4.74 18.94
N VAL A 551 -2.85 5.58 19.00
CA VAL A 551 -1.91 5.66 20.14
C VAL A 551 -2.66 6.05 21.42
N GLY A 552 -3.49 7.09 21.35
CA GLY A 552 -4.29 7.55 22.47
C GLY A 552 -5.28 6.50 22.97
N LEU A 553 -5.95 5.78 22.05
CA LEU A 553 -6.85 4.68 22.39
C LEU A 553 -6.13 3.55 23.10
N MET A 554 -5.04 3.04 22.53
CA MET A 554 -4.27 1.93 23.10
C MET A 554 -3.72 2.27 24.49
N GLU A 555 -3.07 3.43 24.65
CA GLU A 555 -2.50 3.86 25.93
C GLU A 555 -3.59 4.10 27.00
N SER A 556 -4.73 4.68 26.60
CA SER A 556 -5.83 4.94 27.54
C SER A 556 -6.49 3.64 28.01
N PHE A 557 -6.78 2.71 27.09
CA PHE A 557 -7.32 1.40 27.46
C PHE A 557 -6.34 0.59 28.30
N ALA A 558 -5.06 0.54 27.92
CA ALA A 558 -4.05 -0.19 28.67
C ALA A 558 -3.97 0.32 30.12
N ARG A 559 -3.97 1.64 30.31
CA ARG A 559 -3.99 2.26 31.64
C ARG A 559 -5.26 1.92 32.44
N GLU A 560 -6.43 2.06 31.85
CA GLU A 560 -7.72 1.77 32.51
C GLU A 560 -7.88 0.30 32.90
N LEU A 561 -7.26 -0.59 32.13
CA LEU A 561 -7.27 -2.03 32.37
C LEU A 561 -6.06 -2.52 33.19
N GLY A 562 -5.13 -1.63 33.54
CA GLY A 562 -3.90 -1.99 34.27
C GLY A 562 -2.95 -2.91 33.47
N ILE A 563 -2.97 -2.84 32.13
CA ILE A 563 -2.13 -3.65 31.26
C ILE A 563 -0.75 -2.98 31.13
N PRO A 564 0.34 -3.64 31.54
CA PRO A 564 1.68 -3.11 31.35
C PRO A 564 2.08 -3.16 29.87
N ARG A 565 2.92 -2.21 29.46
CA ARG A 565 3.53 -2.22 28.12
C ARG A 565 4.89 -2.92 28.19
N LEU A 566 5.10 -3.91 27.32
CA LEU A 566 6.38 -4.61 27.20
C LEU A 566 7.44 -3.72 26.53
N PRO A 567 8.72 -3.79 26.97
CA PRO A 567 9.82 -3.13 26.29
C PRO A 567 10.13 -3.79 24.95
N ILE A 568 10.78 -3.04 24.06
CA ILE A 568 11.36 -3.59 22.83
C ILE A 568 12.75 -4.15 23.19
N PRO A 569 13.07 -5.41 22.85
CA PRO A 569 14.39 -5.98 23.14
C PRO A 569 15.51 -5.17 22.48
N ASP A 570 16.66 -5.04 23.15
CA ASP A 570 17.85 -4.44 22.56
C ASP A 570 18.41 -5.39 21.47
N PRO A 571 18.64 -4.93 20.23
CA PRO A 571 19.22 -5.75 19.17
C PRO A 571 20.69 -6.11 19.42
N THR A 572 21.37 -5.46 20.37
CA THR A 572 22.76 -5.76 20.74
C THR A 572 22.84 -6.47 22.10
N PRO A 573 23.24 -7.74 22.16
CA PRO A 573 23.56 -8.36 23.44
C PRO A 573 24.84 -7.71 23.98
N ASN A 574 24.76 -7.07 25.16
CA ASN A 574 25.94 -6.55 25.84
C ASN A 574 26.92 -7.72 26.08
N PRO A 575 28.11 -7.74 25.46
CA PRO A 575 28.97 -8.93 25.46
C PRO A 575 29.68 -9.18 26.81
N ASN A 576 29.51 -8.32 27.82
CA ASN A 576 30.06 -8.49 29.15
C ASN A 576 28.97 -8.29 30.22
N PRO A 577 28.46 -9.35 30.86
CA PRO A 577 27.57 -9.23 32.01
C PRO A 577 28.28 -8.79 33.31
N ASP A 578 29.62 -8.73 33.32
CA ASP A 578 30.44 -8.49 34.53
C ASP A 578 31.11 -7.10 34.60
N SER A 579 30.78 -6.16 33.70
CA SER A 579 31.26 -4.78 33.84
C SER A 579 30.21 -3.89 34.51
N ASP A 580 30.30 -3.78 35.84
CA ASP A 580 29.72 -2.70 36.63
C ASP A 580 30.34 -1.36 36.21
N SER A 581 29.89 -0.79 35.10
CA SER A 581 30.14 0.61 34.77
C SER A 581 28.83 1.38 34.81
N ASP A 582 28.49 1.86 36.01
CA ASP A 582 27.58 2.98 36.27
C ASP A 582 28.16 4.28 35.66
N SER A 583 28.23 4.37 34.33
CA SER A 583 28.48 5.64 33.65
C SER A 583 27.18 6.13 33.02
N ALA A 584 26.51 7.02 33.73
CA ALA A 584 25.32 7.78 33.34
C ALA A 584 25.58 8.79 32.20
N SER A 585 26.28 8.37 31.14
CA SER A 585 26.56 9.18 29.95
C SER A 585 26.48 8.35 28.67
N ASP A 586 25.65 7.31 28.66
CA ASP A 586 25.21 6.70 27.41
C ASP A 586 24.16 7.64 26.83
N GLN A 587 24.54 8.45 25.85
CA GLN A 587 23.62 9.30 25.11
C GLN A 587 22.62 8.39 24.39
N GLN A 588 21.54 8.04 25.08
CA GLN A 588 20.40 7.31 24.54
C GLN A 588 19.93 8.05 23.29
N ARG A 589 20.30 7.52 22.12
CA ARG A 589 19.58 7.82 20.89
C ARG A 589 18.09 7.66 21.24
N PRO A 590 17.21 8.62 20.91
CA PRO A 590 15.80 8.45 21.15
C PRO A 590 15.34 7.20 20.39
N LEU A 591 15.22 6.08 21.10
CA LEU A 591 14.76 4.82 20.54
C LEU A 591 13.30 5.05 20.15
N LEU A 592 12.97 4.79 18.89
CA LEU A 592 11.60 4.65 18.42
C LEU A 592 10.79 3.83 19.42
N ASP A 593 9.63 4.35 19.85
CA ASP A 593 8.77 3.68 20.83
C ASP A 593 7.35 3.48 20.26
N PRO A 594 7.21 2.70 19.16
CA PRO A 594 5.94 2.50 18.49
C PRO A 594 4.94 1.70 19.34
N VAL A 595 3.68 2.12 19.29
CA VAL A 595 2.56 1.37 19.86
C VAL A 595 2.15 0.24 18.91
N ILE A 596 2.28 -1.01 19.34
CA ILE A 596 1.79 -2.19 18.61
C ILE A 596 1.07 -3.16 19.57
N PRO A 597 0.11 -3.98 19.12
CA PRO A 597 -0.68 -4.86 20.00
C PRO A 597 0.17 -5.84 20.82
N ALA A 598 1.21 -6.43 20.23
CA ALA A 598 2.10 -7.40 20.90
C ALA A 598 2.80 -6.85 22.16
N ARG A 599 2.87 -5.52 22.32
CA ARG A 599 3.40 -4.89 23.53
C ARG A 599 2.40 -4.83 24.69
N TYR A 600 1.14 -5.22 24.49
CA TYR A 600 0.07 -5.18 25.48
C TYR A 600 -0.52 -6.58 25.74
N PRO A 601 0.28 -7.48 26.34
CA PRO A 601 -0.11 -8.88 26.51
C PRO A 601 -1.34 -9.02 27.42
N TYR A 602 -2.00 -10.17 27.33
CA TYR A 602 -2.92 -10.59 28.39
C TYR A 602 -2.12 -10.98 29.64
N LEU A 603 -2.58 -10.56 30.83
CA LEU A 603 -2.03 -11.05 32.10
C LEU A 603 -2.51 -12.50 32.29
N SER A 604 -1.57 -13.45 32.33
CA SER A 604 -1.88 -14.88 32.42
C SER A 604 -2.68 -15.20 33.69
N ALA A 605 -3.90 -15.71 33.52
CA ALA A 605 -4.64 -16.42 34.55
C ALA A 605 -4.65 -17.91 34.17
N SER A 606 -3.82 -18.70 34.84
CA SER A 606 -3.79 -20.17 34.78
C SER A 606 -3.36 -20.80 33.45
N ALA A 607 -2.24 -21.53 33.49
CA ALA A 607 -1.72 -22.37 32.41
C ALA A 607 -2.55 -23.65 32.26
N SER A 608 -3.50 -23.68 31.34
CA SER A 608 -4.04 -24.96 30.83
C SER A 608 -4.74 -24.76 29.49
N SER A 609 -4.27 -25.54 28.51
CA SER A 609 -4.56 -25.54 27.05
C SER A 609 -3.72 -24.55 26.22
N ALA A 610 -3.42 -24.93 24.98
CA ALA A 610 -2.30 -24.42 24.15
C ALA A 610 -2.21 -22.88 24.16
N GLY A 611 -1.27 -22.36 24.96
CA GLY A 611 -1.24 -20.96 25.37
C GLY A 611 -1.06 -19.94 24.24
N PRO A 612 -1.30 -18.65 24.54
CA PRO A 612 -1.03 -17.55 23.61
C PRO A 612 0.43 -17.61 23.11
N ASP A 613 0.68 -17.10 21.89
CA ASP A 613 2.07 -16.95 21.45
C ASP A 613 2.81 -16.03 22.41
N ASN A 614 4.06 -16.39 22.71
CA ASN A 614 4.94 -15.48 23.41
C ASN A 614 5.26 -14.31 22.44
N PRO A 615 4.93 -13.05 22.79
CA PRO A 615 5.18 -11.90 21.92
C PRO A 615 6.67 -11.68 21.63
N THR A 616 7.59 -12.37 22.31
CA THR A 616 9.04 -12.29 22.07
C THR A 616 9.41 -12.39 20.58
N LYS A 617 8.86 -13.33 19.80
CA LYS A 617 9.22 -13.47 18.38
C LYS A 617 8.89 -12.21 17.58
N THR A 618 7.66 -11.69 17.74
CA THR A 618 7.21 -10.47 17.07
C THR A 618 7.98 -9.23 17.56
N LEU A 619 8.30 -9.14 18.86
CA LEU A 619 9.09 -8.04 19.42
C LEU A 619 10.56 -8.05 18.97
N SER A 620 11.17 -9.24 18.85
CA SER A 620 12.50 -9.39 18.26
C SER A 620 12.49 -9.00 16.78
N SER A 621 11.47 -9.43 16.03
CA SER A 621 11.30 -9.01 14.64
C SER A 621 11.12 -7.49 14.52
N LEU A 622 10.34 -6.88 15.41
CA LEU A 622 10.19 -5.42 15.46
C LEU A 622 11.53 -4.73 15.73
N ALA A 623 12.32 -5.21 16.69
CA ALA A 623 13.64 -4.64 17.00
C ALA A 623 14.57 -4.66 15.78
N THR A 624 14.57 -5.76 15.01
CA THR A 624 15.31 -5.85 13.74
C THR A 624 14.82 -4.84 12.69
N THR A 625 13.50 -4.65 12.57
CA THR A 625 12.92 -3.68 11.63
C THR A 625 13.26 -2.23 12.01
N LEU A 626 13.26 -1.88 13.30
CA LEU A 626 13.55 -0.52 13.77
C LEU A 626 15.05 -0.19 13.64
N SER A 627 15.90 -1.18 13.89
CA SER A 627 17.36 -1.04 13.88
C SER A 627 18.04 -2.21 13.14
N PRO A 628 17.97 -2.27 11.80
CA PRO A 628 18.65 -3.31 11.03
C PRO A 628 20.16 -3.31 11.32
N THR A 629 20.76 -4.49 11.48
CA THR A 629 22.21 -4.67 11.68
C THR A 629 22.90 -5.00 10.34
N PRO A 630 24.24 -4.84 10.21
CA PRO A 630 24.96 -5.18 8.98
C PRO A 630 24.86 -6.65 8.55
N SER A 631 24.41 -7.56 9.41
CA SER A 631 24.18 -8.98 9.09
C SER A 631 22.75 -9.31 8.63
N THR A 632 21.82 -8.35 8.72
CA THR A 632 20.40 -8.53 8.36
C THR A 632 20.02 -7.78 7.07
N VAL A 633 21.01 -7.52 6.22
CA VAL A 633 21.00 -6.68 5.01
C VAL A 633 19.71 -6.79 4.18
N SER A 634 19.15 -7.99 3.96
CA SER A 634 17.95 -8.17 3.14
C SER A 634 16.71 -7.40 3.67
N THR A 635 16.59 -7.22 4.99
CA THR A 635 15.42 -6.56 5.62
C THR A 635 15.45 -5.04 5.54
N GLY A 636 16.64 -4.43 5.45
CA GLY A 636 16.81 -2.98 5.31
C GLY A 636 16.80 -2.48 3.86
N GLU A 637 17.10 -3.36 2.90
CA GLU A 637 17.17 -3.01 1.48
C GLU A 637 15.78 -2.82 0.85
N ALA A 638 14.80 -3.67 1.17
CA ALA A 638 13.50 -3.65 0.51
C ALA A 638 12.69 -2.35 0.72
N PRO A 639 12.62 -1.74 1.93
CA PRO A 639 11.99 -0.44 2.12
C PRO A 639 12.62 0.67 1.28
N THR A 640 13.96 0.72 1.25
CA THR A 640 14.72 1.72 0.51
C THR A 640 14.60 1.51 -1.01
N ALA A 641 14.67 0.26 -1.47
CA ALA A 641 14.45 -0.10 -2.86
C ALA A 641 13.04 0.28 -3.34
N THR A 642 12.00 0.02 -2.52
CA THR A 642 10.62 0.43 -2.81
C THR A 642 10.49 1.95 -2.93
N ALA A 643 11.15 2.70 -2.04
CA ALA A 643 11.15 4.16 -2.10
C ALA A 643 11.83 4.70 -3.36
N ILE A 644 13.00 4.14 -3.73
CA ILE A 644 13.71 4.50 -4.97
C ILE A 644 12.86 4.16 -6.19
N PHE A 645 12.37 2.92 -6.29
CA PHE A 645 11.62 2.44 -7.43
C PHE A 645 10.37 3.27 -7.67
N ARG A 646 9.59 3.59 -6.63
CA ARG A 646 8.46 4.53 -6.75
C ARG A 646 8.90 5.84 -7.41
N ALA A 647 9.93 6.47 -6.86
CA ALA A 647 10.36 7.80 -7.26
C ALA A 647 10.95 7.86 -8.68
N LEU A 648 11.35 6.73 -9.28
CA LEU A 648 11.82 6.68 -10.68
C LEU A 648 10.72 6.97 -11.72
N HIS A 649 9.45 6.74 -11.40
CA HIS A 649 8.33 6.88 -12.35
C HIS A 649 8.34 8.25 -13.06
N GLY A 650 8.07 8.31 -14.36
CA GLY A 650 7.86 9.57 -15.08
C GLY A 650 9.04 9.96 -15.96
N ALA A 651 8.99 11.20 -16.45
CA ALA A 651 9.98 11.74 -17.38
C ALA A 651 11.16 12.38 -16.64
N TRP A 652 12.35 12.21 -17.20
CA TRP A 652 13.63 12.71 -16.70
C TRP A 652 14.44 13.32 -17.84
N HIS A 653 15.27 14.30 -17.51
CA HIS A 653 16.31 14.77 -18.41
C HIS A 653 17.60 14.05 -18.09
N PHE A 654 18.27 13.52 -19.11
CA PHE A 654 19.56 12.85 -18.92
C PHE A 654 20.69 13.54 -19.67
N SER A 655 21.88 13.44 -19.07
CA SER A 655 23.17 13.70 -19.71
C SER A 655 24.03 12.45 -19.55
N ARG A 656 24.67 12.01 -20.63
CA ARG A 656 25.49 10.81 -20.66
C ARG A 656 26.82 11.11 -21.32
N THR A 657 27.90 10.73 -20.65
CA THR A 657 29.26 10.75 -21.20
C THR A 657 29.77 9.33 -21.38
N THR A 658 30.06 8.94 -22.61
CA THR A 658 30.70 7.65 -22.90
C THR A 658 32.19 7.84 -23.13
N THR A 659 32.99 7.21 -22.26
CA THR A 659 34.46 7.20 -22.30
C THR A 659 34.96 5.86 -22.80
N THR A 660 35.75 5.86 -23.87
CA THR A 660 36.46 4.66 -24.36
C THR A 660 37.96 4.82 -24.13
N THR A 661 38.57 3.88 -23.43
CA THR A 661 40.02 3.82 -23.21
C THR A 661 40.58 2.58 -23.90
N THR A 662 41.54 2.77 -24.80
CA THR A 662 42.23 1.68 -25.49
C THR A 662 43.69 1.58 -25.03
N THR A 663 44.02 0.49 -24.35
CA THR A 663 45.40 0.10 -24.04
C THR A 663 45.97 -0.69 -25.24
N ARG A 664 47.14 -0.31 -25.77
CA ARG A 664 47.82 -1.10 -26.81
C ARG A 664 48.58 -2.27 -26.16
N PRO A 665 48.44 -3.52 -26.63
CA PRO A 665 49.34 -4.59 -26.21
C PRO A 665 50.75 -4.36 -26.80
N HIS A 666 51.79 -4.57 -25.99
CA HIS A 666 53.17 -4.64 -26.48
C HIS A 666 53.26 -5.72 -27.56
N LYS A 667 53.63 -5.35 -28.79
CA LYS A 667 54.12 -6.34 -29.74
C LYS A 667 55.49 -6.82 -29.23
N ASN A 668 55.60 -8.12 -28.97
CA ASN A 668 56.88 -8.79 -28.73
C ASN A 668 57.77 -8.63 -29.97
N GLU A 669 58.63 -7.62 -30.01
CA GLU A 669 59.85 -7.62 -30.83
C GLU A 669 61.06 -7.58 -29.91
N PRO A 670 62.06 -8.47 -30.11
CA PRO A 670 63.27 -8.46 -29.30
C PRO A 670 64.34 -7.60 -29.97
N SER A 671 64.58 -6.36 -29.50
CA SER A 671 65.94 -5.81 -29.35
C SER A 671 65.98 -4.33 -28.92
N ALA A 672 66.81 -4.10 -27.89
CA ALA A 672 67.80 -3.03 -27.72
C ALA A 672 67.36 -1.55 -27.63
N SER A 673 67.50 -1.03 -26.40
CA SER A 673 68.00 0.30 -26.02
C SER A 673 67.36 1.53 -26.68
N LEU A 674 66.42 2.14 -25.97
CA LEU A 674 66.37 3.56 -25.56
C LEU A 674 65.03 3.78 -24.83
N SER A 675 65.00 4.69 -23.86
CA SER A 675 63.86 5.05 -23.00
C SER A 675 62.50 4.95 -23.69
N GLU A 676 61.70 3.96 -23.31
CA GLU A 676 60.31 3.82 -23.78
C GLU A 676 59.45 4.98 -23.24
N PRO A 677 58.57 5.58 -24.07
CA PRO A 677 57.51 6.43 -23.55
C PRO A 677 56.45 5.54 -22.89
N GLU A 678 55.94 5.98 -21.74
CA GLU A 678 54.73 5.48 -21.08
C GLU A 678 53.62 5.14 -22.11
N PRO A 679 52.83 4.07 -21.92
CA PRO A 679 51.75 3.73 -22.82
C PRO A 679 50.78 4.92 -22.95
N LEU A 680 50.65 5.45 -24.17
CA LEU A 680 49.73 6.55 -24.44
C LEU A 680 48.30 5.98 -24.54
N ASP A 681 47.61 5.90 -23.40
CA ASP A 681 46.20 5.58 -23.35
C ASP A 681 45.40 6.62 -24.15
N THR A 682 44.83 6.22 -25.28
CA THR A 682 43.91 7.08 -26.02
C THR A 682 42.53 7.00 -25.37
N LYS A 683 42.10 8.10 -24.76
CA LYS A 683 40.77 8.32 -24.18
C LYS A 683 39.89 9.10 -25.17
N THR A 684 38.71 8.59 -25.50
CA THR A 684 37.71 9.29 -26.32
C THR A 684 36.43 9.46 -25.53
N GLU A 685 35.92 10.69 -25.46
CA GLU A 685 34.67 11.03 -24.77
C GLU A 685 33.60 11.46 -25.77
N SER A 686 32.38 10.95 -25.58
CA SER A 686 31.21 11.30 -26.41
C SER A 686 30.04 11.67 -25.48
N PRO A 687 29.73 12.97 -25.34
CA PRO A 687 28.58 13.43 -24.57
C PRO A 687 27.30 13.33 -25.40
N THR A 688 26.20 12.97 -24.73
CA THR A 688 24.85 12.86 -25.29
C THR A 688 23.85 13.37 -24.25
N THR A 689 22.80 14.02 -24.68
CA THR A 689 21.70 14.46 -23.81
C THR A 689 20.38 14.05 -24.41
N GLY A 690 19.35 13.92 -23.57
CA GLY A 690 18.04 13.53 -24.05
C GLY A 690 16.99 13.49 -22.95
N SER A 691 15.90 12.80 -23.28
CA SER A 691 14.81 12.51 -22.34
C SER A 691 14.72 11.02 -22.07
N ALA A 692 14.47 10.68 -20.82
CA ALA A 692 14.22 9.32 -20.38
C ALA A 692 12.83 9.23 -19.77
N LEU A 693 12.14 8.11 -19.94
CA LEU A 693 10.81 7.87 -19.41
C LEU A 693 10.75 6.52 -18.71
N PHE A 694 10.36 6.52 -17.44
CA PHE A 694 9.98 5.32 -16.70
C PHE A 694 8.47 5.18 -16.72
N LYS A 695 7.96 4.32 -17.60
CA LYS A 695 6.53 4.13 -17.82
C LYS A 695 6.03 2.89 -17.06
N PRO A 696 5.08 3.01 -16.13
CA PRO A 696 4.57 1.88 -15.38
C PRO A 696 3.76 0.93 -16.26
N ARG A 697 3.93 -0.38 -16.05
CA ARG A 697 3.12 -1.41 -16.69
C ARG A 697 2.87 -2.59 -15.76
N TYR A 698 1.89 -3.42 -16.09
CA TYR A 698 1.70 -4.71 -15.42
C TYR A 698 2.98 -5.54 -15.50
N THR A 699 3.26 -6.29 -14.44
CA THR A 699 4.42 -7.16 -14.39
C THR A 699 4.29 -8.25 -15.46
N THR A 700 5.34 -8.40 -16.25
CA THR A 700 5.40 -9.40 -17.34
C THR A 700 5.95 -10.73 -16.86
N LEU A 701 6.59 -10.75 -15.68
CA LEU A 701 7.15 -11.93 -15.05
C LEU A 701 6.57 -12.14 -13.64
N PRO A 702 6.35 -13.39 -13.21
CA PRO A 702 5.92 -13.71 -11.85
C PRO A 702 7.02 -13.35 -10.83
N GLY A 703 6.61 -13.07 -9.59
CA GLY A 703 7.53 -12.79 -8.47
C GLY A 703 7.91 -11.31 -8.29
N TYR A 704 7.58 -10.44 -9.27
CA TYR A 704 7.75 -9.00 -9.16
C TYR A 704 6.47 -8.32 -8.71
N GLU A 705 6.61 -7.25 -7.91
CA GLU A 705 5.48 -6.43 -7.47
C GLU A 705 5.13 -5.35 -8.50
N ARG A 706 6.15 -4.75 -9.12
CA ARG A 706 6.00 -3.63 -10.06
C ARG A 706 7.01 -3.68 -11.17
N GLU A 707 6.67 -3.04 -12.28
CA GLU A 707 7.48 -3.02 -13.48
C GLU A 707 7.35 -1.70 -14.24
N TYR A 708 8.49 -1.13 -14.61
CA TYR A 708 8.59 0.04 -15.48
C TYR A 708 9.27 -0.33 -16.79
N LEU A 709 8.67 0.09 -17.90
CA LEU A 709 9.35 0.18 -19.19
C LEU A 709 10.13 1.50 -19.24
N TYR A 710 11.45 1.40 -19.31
CA TYR A 710 12.36 2.50 -19.47
C TYR A 710 12.64 2.76 -20.96
N THR A 711 12.54 4.01 -21.40
CA THR A 711 12.89 4.40 -22.77
C THR A 711 13.72 5.67 -22.79
N GLU A 712 14.73 5.75 -23.66
CA GLU A 712 15.53 6.96 -23.89
C GLU A 712 15.36 7.47 -25.32
N ILE A 713 15.23 8.78 -25.45
CA ILE A 713 15.23 9.51 -26.72
C ILE A 713 16.36 10.52 -26.65
N GLU A 714 17.38 10.32 -27.46
CA GLU A 714 18.51 11.24 -27.59
C GLU A 714 18.09 12.48 -28.38
N THR A 715 18.46 13.67 -27.90
CA THR A 715 18.35 14.91 -28.67
C THR A 715 19.56 15.01 -29.59
N GLU A 716 19.35 15.11 -30.91
CA GLU A 716 20.44 15.33 -31.86
C GLU A 716 21.21 16.59 -31.48
N THR A 717 22.50 16.45 -31.23
CA THR A 717 23.40 17.59 -31.06
C THR A 717 23.79 18.08 -32.44
N GLU A 718 23.30 19.26 -32.84
CA GLU A 718 23.83 19.99 -34.00
C GLU A 718 25.30 20.31 -33.76
N THR A 719 26.20 19.39 -34.10
CA THR A 719 27.65 19.59 -34.03
C THR A 719 28.28 19.31 -35.39
N ASN A 720 28.01 20.21 -36.34
CA ASN A 720 29.05 20.83 -37.19
C ASN A 720 28.41 21.79 -38.20
N PRO A 721 28.74 23.09 -38.22
CA PRO A 721 28.55 23.87 -39.43
C PRO A 721 29.49 23.29 -40.50
N LYS A 722 28.91 22.67 -41.54
CA LYS A 722 29.68 22.27 -42.74
C LYS A 722 30.50 23.48 -43.21
N PRO A 723 31.81 23.35 -43.43
CA PRO A 723 32.56 24.41 -44.11
C PRO A 723 31.97 24.59 -45.51
N GLN A 724 31.38 25.77 -45.76
CA GLN A 724 30.95 26.18 -47.08
C GLN A 724 32.17 26.27 -48.00
N GLY A 725 32.22 25.43 -49.02
CA GLY A 725 33.12 25.63 -50.15
C GLY A 725 33.62 24.35 -50.80
N GLN A 726 32.82 23.74 -51.67
CA GLN A 726 33.28 23.17 -52.95
C GLN A 726 32.09 22.78 -53.84
N PRO A 727 32.17 22.97 -55.18
CA PRO A 727 31.07 22.73 -56.12
C PRO A 727 30.88 21.24 -56.44
N PRO A 728 29.71 20.84 -56.99
CA PRO A 728 29.36 19.43 -57.15
C PRO A 728 30.06 18.80 -58.36
N SER A 729 30.59 17.58 -58.18
CA SER A 729 31.03 16.69 -59.26
C SER A 729 29.96 15.60 -59.50
N PRO A 730 29.86 15.02 -60.73
CA PRO A 730 28.71 14.24 -61.18
C PRO A 730 28.69 12.77 -60.68
N PRO A 731 27.58 12.03 -60.88
CA PRO A 731 27.35 10.76 -60.21
C PRO A 731 28.12 9.61 -60.89
N HIS A 732 28.80 8.78 -60.09
CA HIS A 732 29.26 7.46 -60.51
C HIS A 732 28.46 6.37 -59.80
N GLN A 733 28.15 5.35 -60.60
CA GLN A 733 27.35 4.15 -60.34
C GLN A 733 27.96 3.21 -59.26
N PRO A 734 27.17 2.24 -58.76
CA PRO A 734 27.50 1.46 -57.56
C PRO A 734 28.46 0.30 -57.87
N GLU A 735 29.55 0.20 -57.11
CA GLU A 735 30.34 -1.02 -57.00
C GLU A 735 30.10 -1.68 -55.65
N THR A 736 29.65 -2.93 -55.72
CA THR A 736 29.46 -3.89 -54.64
C THR A 736 30.78 -4.28 -53.98
N THR A 737 30.91 -4.09 -52.67
CA THR A 737 31.81 -4.89 -51.81
C THR A 737 31.14 -5.15 -50.45
N GLY A 738 31.24 -6.40 -49.98
CA GLY A 738 30.33 -7.02 -49.00
C GLY A 738 30.45 -6.54 -47.54
N PRO A 739 29.56 -7.04 -46.65
CA PRO A 739 29.51 -6.58 -45.28
C PRO A 739 30.72 -7.11 -44.49
N SER A 740 31.62 -6.20 -44.12
CA SER A 740 32.53 -6.42 -43.00
C SER A 740 31.70 -6.48 -41.72
N ARG A 741 31.74 -7.63 -41.03
CA ARG A 741 31.15 -7.82 -39.70
C ARG A 741 31.80 -6.87 -38.69
N SER A 742 31.10 -5.81 -38.31
CA SER A 742 31.35 -5.08 -37.05
C SER A 742 30.48 -5.68 -35.95
N SER A 743 31.13 -6.31 -34.98
CA SER A 743 30.52 -6.79 -33.75
C SER A 743 30.39 -5.63 -32.76
N ASP A 744 29.38 -4.79 -32.93
CA ASP A 744 28.95 -3.82 -31.93
C ASP A 744 27.49 -4.16 -31.57
N SER A 745 27.29 -5.05 -30.59
CA SER A 745 25.97 -5.31 -30.02
C SER A 745 25.63 -4.17 -29.06
N ASN A 746 25.10 -3.09 -29.60
CA ASN A 746 24.46 -2.01 -28.86
C ASN A 746 23.19 -1.66 -29.65
N THR A 747 22.07 -1.91 -29.02
CA THR A 747 20.75 -2.16 -29.61
C THR A 747 20.04 -0.85 -29.99
N THR A 748 20.39 -0.30 -31.15
CA THR A 748 19.52 0.67 -31.86
C THR A 748 18.54 -0.11 -32.72
N LEU A 749 17.27 -0.19 -32.29
CA LEU A 749 16.17 -0.56 -33.20
C LEU A 749 16.01 0.54 -34.27
N GLU A 750 15.38 0.20 -35.41
CA GLU A 750 15.19 1.07 -36.58
C GLU A 750 14.57 2.46 -36.27
N ASP A 751 14.04 2.68 -35.06
CA ASP A 751 13.45 3.93 -34.56
C ASP A 751 14.36 4.82 -33.67
N GLY A 752 15.61 4.42 -33.37
CA GLY A 752 16.55 5.24 -32.57
C GLY A 752 16.27 5.34 -31.06
N VAL A 753 15.36 4.55 -30.51
CA VAL A 753 14.96 4.56 -29.08
C VAL A 753 15.62 3.41 -28.30
N LYS A 754 16.34 3.72 -27.23
CA LYS A 754 16.88 2.69 -26.30
C LYS A 754 15.83 2.28 -25.30
N ARG A 755 15.74 0.98 -24.96
CA ARG A 755 14.73 0.44 -24.05
C ARG A 755 15.33 -0.50 -23.01
N SER A 756 14.78 -0.49 -21.80
CA SER A 756 15.10 -1.43 -20.73
C SER A 756 13.87 -1.67 -19.85
N VAL A 757 13.88 -2.73 -19.04
CA VAL A 757 12.79 -3.03 -18.10
C VAL A 757 13.35 -2.98 -16.69
N TYR A 758 12.67 -2.27 -15.80
CA TYR A 758 13.01 -2.22 -14.37
C TYR A 758 11.91 -2.92 -13.60
N ARG A 759 12.24 -3.88 -12.73
CA ARG A 759 11.26 -4.57 -11.87
C ARG A 759 11.63 -4.47 -10.40
N LEU A 760 10.63 -4.29 -9.55
CA LEU A 760 10.78 -4.30 -8.09
C LEU A 760 10.42 -5.68 -7.55
N LEU A 761 11.32 -6.29 -6.78
CA LEU A 761 11.03 -7.54 -6.09
C LEU A 761 10.03 -7.29 -4.95
N GLY A 762 9.01 -8.13 -4.83
CA GLY A 762 7.96 -7.94 -3.83
C GLY A 762 8.39 -8.35 -2.41
N ASP A 763 7.85 -7.64 -1.41
CA ASP A 763 7.94 -8.02 0.01
C ASP A 763 7.10 -9.29 0.25
N GLY A 764 7.71 -10.47 0.14
CA GLY A 764 7.14 -11.78 0.52
C GLY A 764 6.69 -12.68 -0.65
N GLY A 765 7.15 -13.94 -0.62
CA GLY A 765 6.57 -15.09 -1.34
C GLY A 765 6.92 -15.28 -2.82
N GLY A 766 7.36 -14.25 -3.54
CA GLY A 766 7.75 -14.35 -4.96
C GLY A 766 9.21 -14.76 -5.21
N GLY A 767 10.08 -14.61 -4.20
CA GLY A 767 11.52 -14.82 -4.36
C GLY A 767 11.98 -16.28 -4.39
N SER A 768 11.13 -17.25 -4.03
CA SER A 768 11.56 -18.66 -4.00
C SER A 768 11.73 -19.26 -5.40
N ALA A 769 10.93 -18.80 -6.38
CA ALA A 769 11.02 -19.29 -7.76
C ALA A 769 12.31 -18.89 -8.49
N PHE A 770 12.99 -17.83 -8.02
CA PHE A 770 14.26 -17.36 -8.57
C PHE A 770 15.49 -17.76 -7.75
N ARG A 771 15.28 -18.43 -6.60
CA ARG A 771 16.33 -19.13 -5.83
C ARG A 771 16.61 -20.51 -6.45
N ASP A 772 16.85 -20.56 -7.76
CA ASP A 772 17.45 -21.74 -8.38
C ASP A 772 18.88 -21.88 -7.82
N GLY A 773 19.19 -23.08 -7.32
CA GLY A 773 20.16 -23.37 -6.25
C GLY A 773 21.66 -23.15 -6.53
N ASN A 774 22.06 -22.08 -7.23
CA ASN A 774 23.46 -21.72 -7.35
C ASN A 774 23.75 -20.21 -7.56
N CYS A 775 22.74 -19.34 -7.53
CA CYS A 775 22.93 -17.89 -7.68
C CYS A 775 22.14 -17.15 -6.61
N ASP A 776 22.84 -16.61 -5.62
CA ASP A 776 22.29 -15.63 -4.68
C ASP A 776 22.10 -14.32 -5.47
N ARG A 777 20.94 -14.17 -6.13
CA ARG A 777 20.65 -13.03 -7.02
C ARG A 777 20.24 -11.82 -6.16
N GLY A 778 21.23 -11.14 -5.58
CA GLY A 778 21.03 -9.99 -4.69
C GLY A 778 20.48 -8.74 -5.42
N GLY A 779 19.70 -7.93 -4.70
CA GLY A 779 19.19 -6.62 -5.15
C GLY A 779 17.67 -6.51 -5.11
N GLY A 780 17.14 -5.38 -4.59
CA GLY A 780 15.69 -5.13 -4.51
C GLY A 780 15.08 -4.65 -5.83
N ILE A 781 15.89 -4.08 -6.73
CA ILE A 781 15.47 -3.60 -8.05
C ILE A 781 16.28 -4.35 -9.09
N HIS A 782 15.62 -4.83 -10.13
CA HIS A 782 16.23 -5.60 -11.20
C HIS A 782 16.11 -4.85 -12.54
N VAL A 783 17.17 -4.80 -13.36
CA VAL A 783 17.19 -4.19 -14.70
C VAL A 783 17.41 -5.23 -15.82
N TRP A 784 16.61 -5.22 -16.88
CA TRP A 784 16.76 -6.06 -18.08
C TRP A 784 16.94 -5.22 -19.34
N ASP A 785 17.78 -5.70 -20.25
CA ASP A 785 17.85 -5.19 -21.61
C ASP A 785 16.68 -5.72 -22.46
N TRP A 786 16.05 -4.85 -23.25
CA TRP A 786 14.79 -5.11 -23.95
C TRP A 786 14.87 -6.27 -24.95
N GLU A 787 16.02 -6.45 -25.63
CA GLU A 787 16.18 -7.54 -26.61
C GLU A 787 16.21 -8.94 -26.00
N CYS A 788 16.45 -9.06 -24.68
CA CYS A 788 16.37 -10.33 -23.97
C CYS A 788 14.92 -10.73 -23.61
N ASP A 789 13.97 -9.79 -23.66
CA ASP A 789 12.55 -9.97 -23.28
C ASP A 789 11.64 -10.22 -24.50
N ALA A 790 12.07 -9.85 -25.71
CA ALA A 790 11.27 -9.92 -26.94
C ALA A 790 11.03 -11.35 -27.50
N GLY A 791 11.44 -12.40 -26.78
CA GLY A 791 11.37 -13.79 -27.22
C GLY A 791 10.02 -14.50 -27.02
N THR A 792 9.00 -13.86 -26.44
CA THR A 792 7.77 -14.54 -26.00
C THR A 792 6.49 -14.21 -26.76
N ASP A 793 6.52 -13.30 -27.75
CA ASP A 793 5.34 -12.97 -28.57
C ASP A 793 5.53 -13.33 -30.05
N ALA A 794 5.32 -14.61 -30.40
CA ALA A 794 5.06 -15.02 -31.78
C ALA A 794 4.15 -16.27 -31.83
N GLY A 795 3.03 -16.14 -32.54
CA GLY A 795 1.86 -17.01 -32.46
C GLY A 795 2.03 -18.46 -32.93
N THR A 796 1.17 -19.32 -32.37
CA THR A 796 1.03 -20.72 -32.77
C THR A 796 0.06 -20.84 -33.95
N GLY A 797 0.65 -20.91 -35.15
CA GLY A 797 0.00 -21.40 -36.36
C GLY A 797 0.10 -22.91 -36.49
N SER A 798 -1.03 -23.52 -36.87
CA SER A 798 -1.30 -24.92 -37.21
C SER A 798 -0.23 -25.72 -37.96
N GLY A 799 -0.16 -27.04 -37.71
CA GLY A 799 0.43 -28.01 -38.63
C GLY A 799 0.54 -29.43 -38.08
N GLU A 800 -0.20 -30.37 -38.68
CA GLU A 800 -0.25 -31.81 -38.44
C GLU A 800 1.07 -32.56 -38.75
N GLY A 801 1.24 -33.78 -38.22
CA GLY A 801 2.23 -34.77 -38.72
C GLY A 801 2.74 -35.73 -37.64
N VAL A 802 2.15 -36.93 -37.46
CA VAL A 802 2.56 -38.23 -38.06
C VAL A 802 3.71 -38.94 -37.30
N GLU A 803 3.40 -40.15 -36.83
CA GLU A 803 4.31 -41.15 -36.26
C GLU A 803 5.32 -41.71 -37.29
N GLY A 804 6.54 -42.03 -36.85
CA GLY A 804 7.53 -42.77 -37.65
C GLY A 804 8.85 -43.07 -36.93
N ASP A 805 9.21 -44.34 -36.90
CA ASP A 805 10.19 -45.04 -36.08
C ASP A 805 11.62 -45.11 -36.68
N GLY A 806 12.63 -45.31 -35.81
CA GLY A 806 13.85 -46.09 -36.07
C GLY A 806 15.10 -45.45 -36.73
N GLY A 807 16.24 -45.46 -36.00
CA GLY A 807 17.57 -45.73 -36.60
C GLY A 807 18.78 -44.86 -36.23
N SER A 808 19.57 -45.31 -35.23
CA SER A 808 21.05 -45.46 -35.23
C SER A 808 21.97 -44.37 -35.84
N GLY A 809 22.83 -43.77 -35.00
CA GLY A 809 24.28 -43.63 -35.31
C GLY A 809 24.94 -42.24 -35.19
N CYS A 810 25.85 -42.15 -34.20
CA CYS A 810 27.08 -41.33 -34.17
C CYS A 810 27.06 -39.85 -33.68
N GLN A 811 28.14 -39.54 -32.97
CA GLN A 811 28.43 -38.41 -32.06
C GLN A 811 28.60 -37.02 -32.72
N GLU A 812 28.57 -36.03 -31.82
CA GLU A 812 29.02 -34.62 -31.92
C GLU A 812 28.03 -33.57 -32.43
N GLY A 813 27.70 -32.64 -31.52
CA GLY A 813 26.82 -31.50 -31.77
C GLY A 813 25.75 -31.33 -30.70
N ARG A 814 26.15 -31.08 -29.44
CA ARG A 814 25.22 -30.66 -28.39
C ARG A 814 24.77 -29.22 -28.73
N VAL A 815 23.79 -29.10 -29.62
CA VAL A 815 23.06 -27.86 -29.87
C VAL A 815 22.44 -27.46 -28.53
N ARG A 816 22.97 -26.39 -27.96
CA ARG A 816 22.53 -25.78 -26.72
C ARG A 816 21.04 -25.46 -26.88
N ALA A 817 20.22 -25.91 -25.93
CA ALA A 817 18.83 -25.47 -25.77
C ALA A 817 18.76 -23.93 -25.78
N PRO A 818 17.64 -23.31 -26.22
CA PRO A 818 17.53 -21.86 -26.36
C PRO A 818 17.78 -21.17 -25.01
N PRO A 819 18.35 -19.95 -24.99
CA PRO A 819 18.75 -19.30 -23.75
C PRO A 819 17.50 -18.88 -22.97
N ALA A 820 17.24 -19.57 -21.86
CA ALA A 820 16.39 -19.08 -20.80
C ALA A 820 16.97 -17.77 -20.23
N GLU A 821 16.10 -16.76 -20.10
CA GLU A 821 16.16 -15.61 -19.18
C GLU A 821 17.56 -15.08 -18.84
N ARG A 822 18.12 -14.22 -19.71
CA ARG A 822 19.30 -13.43 -19.35
C ARG A 822 18.88 -12.04 -18.89
N PHE A 823 19.24 -11.75 -17.66
CA PHE A 823 18.99 -10.51 -16.94
C PHE A 823 20.28 -9.69 -16.90
N SER A 824 20.23 -8.35 -17.00
CA SER A 824 21.48 -7.57 -17.10
C SER A 824 22.17 -7.40 -15.74
N HIS A 825 21.45 -7.01 -14.67
CA HIS A 825 21.98 -6.88 -13.30
C HIS A 825 20.93 -6.45 -12.27
N GLY A 826 21.12 -6.90 -11.02
CA GLY A 826 20.34 -6.45 -9.85
C GLY A 826 20.99 -5.24 -9.20
N ILE A 827 20.20 -4.29 -8.71
CA ILE A 827 20.65 -3.12 -7.96
C ILE A 827 20.51 -3.43 -6.46
N GLN A 828 21.63 -3.66 -5.81
CA GLN A 828 21.71 -3.74 -4.36
C GLN A 828 21.89 -2.34 -3.78
N VAL A 829 20.94 -1.88 -2.97
CA VAL A 829 20.91 -0.51 -2.45
C VAL A 829 21.48 -0.44 -1.03
N SER A 830 22.25 0.59 -0.73
CA SER A 830 22.72 0.88 0.62
C SER A 830 21.59 1.46 1.48
N ARG A 831 21.84 1.56 2.79
CA ARG A 831 21.01 2.43 3.64
C ARG A 831 21.16 3.87 3.20
N ALA A 832 20.10 4.65 3.39
CA ALA A 832 20.13 6.09 3.20
C ALA A 832 21.05 6.73 4.25
N SER A 833 21.77 7.78 3.86
CA SER A 833 22.65 8.54 4.75
C SER A 833 22.41 10.03 4.56
N LEU A 834 22.40 10.80 5.66
CA LEU A 834 22.15 12.24 5.62
C LEU A 834 23.30 12.97 4.89
N GLY A 835 22.95 13.78 3.89
CA GLY A 835 23.91 14.61 3.15
C GLY A 835 24.41 15.82 3.96
N GLY A 836 25.66 16.22 3.76
CA GLY A 836 26.24 17.42 4.37
C GLY A 836 26.17 18.64 3.43
N GLY A 837 25.61 19.76 3.89
CA GLY A 837 25.64 21.06 3.20
C GLY A 837 24.40 21.42 2.38
N ALA A 838 24.26 22.72 2.07
CA ALA A 838 23.31 23.21 1.07
C ALA A 838 23.72 22.69 -0.33
N PHE A 839 22.74 22.49 -1.20
CA PHE A 839 22.95 22.02 -2.56
C PHE A 839 23.82 23.04 -3.33
N ASP A 840 25.12 22.81 -3.41
CA ASP A 840 26.01 23.65 -4.22
C ASP A 840 25.93 23.20 -5.69
N GLY A 841 25.53 24.13 -6.55
CA GLY A 841 25.71 24.08 -7.99
C GLY A 841 24.42 24.00 -8.82
N GLY A 842 23.94 25.16 -9.30
CA GLY A 842 23.28 25.18 -10.61
C GLY A 842 22.16 26.18 -10.91
N ASP A 843 21.64 26.97 -9.97
CA ASP A 843 20.60 27.97 -10.29
C ASP A 843 20.85 29.30 -9.56
N GLU A 844 21.51 30.25 -10.25
CA GLU A 844 21.63 31.65 -9.79
C GLU A 844 20.34 32.48 -10.01
N HIS A 845 19.20 31.83 -10.28
CA HIS A 845 17.94 32.50 -10.64
C HIS A 845 16.71 32.13 -9.78
N GLU A 846 16.87 31.55 -8.60
CA GLU A 846 15.79 31.56 -7.61
C GLU A 846 15.82 32.85 -6.76
N PRO A 847 14.72 33.61 -6.66
CA PRO A 847 14.66 34.77 -5.80
C PRO A 847 14.81 34.30 -4.34
N LYS A 848 15.82 34.83 -3.65
CA LYS A 848 15.96 34.67 -2.20
C LYS A 848 14.75 35.28 -1.52
N ASP A 849 13.82 34.46 -1.06
CA ASP A 849 12.74 34.91 -0.19
C ASP A 849 13.35 35.52 1.08
N ALA A 850 13.12 36.82 1.24
CA ALA A 850 13.61 37.60 2.36
C ALA A 850 12.73 37.32 3.59
N GLY A 851 13.10 36.34 4.42
CA GLY A 851 12.54 36.21 5.76
C GLY A 851 12.36 34.78 6.30
N GLY A 852 13.43 33.97 6.33
CA GLY A 852 13.42 32.70 7.03
C GLY A 852 14.83 32.30 7.45
N SER A 853 15.03 32.00 8.74
CA SER A 853 16.27 31.38 9.23
C SER A 853 16.58 30.13 8.40
N GLY A 854 17.78 30.04 7.81
CA GLY A 854 18.15 28.98 6.89
C GLY A 854 17.99 27.58 7.49
N SER A 855 16.89 26.90 7.17
CA SER A 855 16.82 25.44 7.22
C SER A 855 17.31 24.93 5.88
N GLY A 856 18.61 24.62 5.77
CA GLY A 856 19.15 23.98 4.57
C GLY A 856 18.32 22.72 4.24
N ARG A 857 17.90 22.58 2.98
CA ARG A 857 17.20 21.39 2.48
C ARG A 857 17.98 20.14 2.88
N ARG A 858 17.39 19.28 3.73
CA ARG A 858 17.98 17.99 4.12
C ARG A 858 17.72 16.98 3.02
N TRP A 859 18.79 16.38 2.52
CA TRP A 859 18.74 15.32 1.50
C TRP A 859 19.48 14.08 1.98
N TYR A 860 19.17 12.94 1.38
CA TYR A 860 19.76 11.64 1.68
C TYR A 860 20.50 11.11 0.46
N GLY A 861 21.71 10.58 0.66
CA GLY A 861 22.44 9.82 -0.34
C GLY A 861 22.20 8.32 -0.16
N ILE A 862 21.90 7.62 -1.25
CA ILE A 862 21.80 6.16 -1.30
C ILE A 862 22.68 5.67 -2.45
N CYS A 863 23.60 4.77 -2.16
CA CYS A 863 24.42 4.11 -3.19
C CYS A 863 23.74 2.82 -3.64
N GLY A 864 23.83 2.49 -4.92
CA GLY A 864 23.42 1.19 -5.45
C GLY A 864 24.58 0.55 -6.19
N ILE A 865 24.69 -0.77 -6.15
CA ILE A 865 25.70 -1.50 -6.92
C ILE A 865 25.00 -2.61 -7.70
N GLY A 866 25.31 -2.69 -8.99
CA GLY A 866 24.95 -3.80 -9.85
C GLY A 866 26.16 -4.50 -10.43
N LYS A 867 26.07 -5.81 -10.58
CA LYS A 867 27.08 -6.64 -11.24
C LYS A 867 26.40 -7.59 -12.19
N ASN A 868 27.02 -7.81 -13.35
CA ASN A 868 26.48 -8.70 -14.36
C ASN A 868 26.49 -10.14 -13.82
N THR A 869 25.37 -10.84 -13.95
CA THR A 869 25.18 -12.20 -13.46
C THR A 869 25.77 -13.27 -14.37
N ASP A 870 26.12 -12.92 -15.61
CA ASP A 870 26.33 -13.91 -16.68
C ASP A 870 27.79 -14.35 -16.87
N GLY A 871 28.72 -13.86 -16.04
CA GLY A 871 30.13 -14.30 -16.04
C GLY A 871 30.96 -13.90 -17.27
N TRP A 872 30.35 -13.31 -18.30
CA TRP A 872 31.03 -12.77 -19.49
C TRP A 872 31.11 -11.24 -19.38
N GLY A 873 32.33 -10.68 -19.40
CA GLY A 873 32.59 -9.25 -19.61
C GLY A 873 32.64 -8.33 -18.38
N GLY A 874 32.56 -8.86 -17.15
CA GLY A 874 32.92 -8.12 -15.92
C GLY A 874 32.17 -6.80 -15.66
N ALA A 875 31.01 -6.59 -16.27
CA ALA A 875 30.32 -5.29 -16.21
C ALA A 875 29.84 -4.95 -14.80
N THR A 876 30.09 -3.71 -14.37
CA THR A 876 29.67 -3.17 -13.07
C THR A 876 28.90 -1.88 -13.24
N TRP A 877 27.90 -1.67 -12.40
CA TRP A 877 27.11 -0.45 -12.31
C TRP A 877 27.19 0.11 -10.90
N GLU A 878 27.44 1.39 -10.76
CA GLU A 878 27.41 2.13 -9.51
C GLU A 878 26.35 3.22 -9.63
N TYR A 879 25.38 3.22 -8.72
CA TYR A 879 24.28 4.17 -8.67
C TYR A 879 24.44 5.08 -7.47
N ILE A 880 24.08 6.36 -7.62
CA ILE A 880 23.97 7.30 -6.51
C ILE A 880 22.64 8.03 -6.63
N PHE A 881 21.73 7.77 -5.70
CA PHE A 881 20.44 8.45 -5.62
C PHE A 881 20.48 9.54 -4.56
N HIS A 882 20.01 10.73 -4.91
CA HIS A 882 19.79 11.82 -3.96
C HIS A 882 18.30 11.98 -3.73
N LEU A 883 17.85 11.85 -2.48
CA LEU A 883 16.45 11.96 -2.09
C LEU A 883 16.22 13.17 -1.18
N GLU A 884 15.11 13.87 -1.38
CA GLU A 884 14.55 14.80 -0.39
C GLU A 884 13.25 14.19 0.15
N GLY A 885 13.22 13.87 1.44
CA GLY A 885 12.11 13.11 2.04
C GLY A 885 11.91 11.77 1.34
N VAL A 886 10.85 11.67 0.53
CA VAL A 886 10.51 10.46 -0.24
C VAL A 886 10.66 10.62 -1.77
N SER A 887 11.12 11.76 -2.27
CA SER A 887 11.33 11.99 -3.72
C SER A 887 12.80 11.88 -4.10
N ILE A 888 13.10 11.29 -5.27
CA ILE A 888 14.42 11.42 -5.91
C ILE A 888 14.47 12.79 -6.59
N ILE A 889 15.52 13.56 -6.29
CA ILE A 889 15.76 14.89 -6.89
C ILE A 889 16.81 14.84 -8.02
N ARG A 890 17.69 13.85 -7.98
CA ARG A 890 18.64 13.50 -9.05
C ARG A 890 19.24 12.13 -8.77
N TRP A 891 19.76 11.48 -9.80
CA TRP A 891 20.58 10.30 -9.61
C TRP A 891 21.63 10.12 -10.71
N GLU A 892 22.70 9.44 -10.37
CA GLU A 892 23.81 9.12 -11.27
C GLU A 892 23.96 7.60 -11.38
N CYS A 893 24.37 7.12 -12.54
CA CYS A 893 24.83 5.76 -12.75
C CYS A 893 26.12 5.75 -13.57
N VAL A 894 27.15 5.13 -13.02
CA VAL A 894 28.41 4.83 -13.72
C VAL A 894 28.41 3.35 -14.06
N SER A 895 28.48 3.02 -15.34
CA SER A 895 28.67 1.66 -15.82
C SER A 895 30.07 1.49 -16.40
N ALA A 896 30.71 0.37 -16.11
CA ALA A 896 32.03 0.04 -16.63
C ALA A 896 32.03 -1.39 -17.18
N ILE A 897 32.63 -1.60 -18.36
CA ILE A 897 32.71 -2.88 -19.06
C ILE A 897 34.15 -3.08 -19.56
N GLU A 898 34.69 -4.27 -19.33
CA GLU A 898 36.00 -4.68 -19.87
C GLU A 898 35.78 -5.64 -21.05
N LEU A 899 36.18 -5.20 -22.25
CA LEU A 899 36.04 -5.98 -23.47
C LEU A 899 37.21 -6.97 -23.61
N GLU A 900 36.98 -8.10 -24.27
CA GLU A 900 37.99 -9.16 -24.52
C GLU A 900 39.26 -8.64 -25.22
N SER A 901 39.17 -7.50 -25.92
CA SER A 901 40.30 -6.85 -26.59
C SER A 901 41.22 -6.04 -25.66
N GLY A 902 41.00 -6.06 -24.34
CA GLY A 902 41.69 -5.20 -23.36
C GLY A 902 41.20 -3.75 -23.32
N ARG A 903 40.17 -3.41 -24.10
CA ARG A 903 39.55 -2.07 -24.11
C ARG A 903 38.61 -1.94 -22.92
N LYS A 904 38.67 -0.78 -22.24
CA LYS A 904 37.76 -0.44 -21.15
C LYS A 904 36.77 0.62 -21.63
N LEU A 905 35.48 0.33 -21.46
CA LEU A 905 34.40 1.25 -21.76
C LEU A 905 33.75 1.67 -20.44
N ALA A 906 33.70 2.98 -20.18
CA ALA A 906 32.97 3.55 -19.05
C ALA A 906 31.89 4.49 -19.56
N ARG A 907 30.67 4.39 -19.04
CA ARG A 907 29.57 5.30 -19.34
C ARG A 907 29.05 5.90 -18.03
N THR A 908 29.08 7.22 -17.94
CA THR A 908 28.44 7.95 -16.84
C THR A 908 27.13 8.51 -17.36
N LEU A 909 26.03 8.15 -16.72
CA LEU A 909 24.68 8.61 -16.99
C LEU A 909 24.18 9.41 -15.78
N TYR A 910 23.80 10.64 -16.00
CA TYR A 910 23.26 11.53 -14.98
C TYR A 910 21.81 11.88 -15.34
N LEU A 911 20.87 11.66 -14.42
CA LEU A 911 19.46 12.02 -14.58
C LEU A 911 19.07 13.08 -13.55
N ARG A 912 18.38 14.11 -14.04
CA ARG A 912 17.81 15.19 -13.24
C ARG A 912 16.32 15.34 -13.51
#